data_AF-A0A3M7L547-F1
#
_entry.id   AF-A0A3M7L547-F1
#
_cell.length_a   1.000
_cell.length_b   1.000
_cell.length_c   1.000
_cell.angle_alpha   90.00
_cell.angle_beta   90.00
_cell.angle_gamma   90.00
#
_symmetry.space_group_name_H-M   'P 1'
#
loop_
_entity.id
_entity.type
_entity.pdbx_description
1 polymer ?
#
loop_
_entity_poly.entity_id
_entity_poly.type
_entity_poly.pdbx_seq_one_letter_code
_entity_poly.pdbx_strand_id
1 'polypeptide(L)'
;MSLGYAEKLSFKEDVGGSLGAPEVFDAATELAQSIEKLIQLVSEARSIIAFTGAGISTSTGIPDFRGPNGVWTAQKLGTALPKATVEFANAAPSLTHQALLALHGTGKLKYLVSQNVDGLHRRSGFPAAALAELHGNCFLERCSTCGATFTRDFEVETVGFMETGRFCEVQGCRGPLTDTVLDWDDALPAKELKEAELRAKHADLAICLGTSLQIRPACNLPLRTVRVYKDRPQAGKLVIVNLQRTQHDKKALTSGGLVIHARTDDVMRGLMAGLHMQVPEYKRLDTFVLEVALIEQEAKRVKSPMTMTEKIIANHSDSSVVRPGSNIWTRVDKLMTHDVCGPGTFGIFQKEFGENAEVWDRERVVLMPDHYIFTSDERANRNVDILRDMAKRYNIKYFYDITDRSDFRANPDYKGVCHVALAQEGHCKPGEVMFGTDSHTCNAGAFGQFATGVGNTDAGFILGTGKLLIKVPPTMRFEMVGQMPPYLLAKDLILHIIGEISVAGGTYRAMEFSGEAISNMSMEERMTICNMVIEAGGKNGMCPPDETTFDYVTQRTSEPFEPVYADSAAQYVESFRFDVTKLEPTVAAPHSPDNRKLARECRHVKIDRVYIGSCTGGKTEDFMAAAKLFHAAGQQVWADVYALPVPGCGGKTAAQIFEAAGCITPAAPSCAACLGGPRDTFARMNEAQVCVSTTNRNFPGRMGHKDGQVYLASPFTAAASALAGHVADPRDYM
;
A
#
# COMPACT_ATOMS: atom_id res chain seq x y z
N MET A 1 -24.28 6.90 -12.08
CA MET A 1 -24.33 5.98 -10.93
C MET A 1 -25.13 4.78 -11.38
N SER A 2 -24.44 3.66 -11.58
CA SER A 2 -25.03 2.40 -12.02
C SER A 2 -25.88 1.82 -10.90
N LEU A 3 -26.79 0.89 -11.22
CA LEU A 3 -27.51 0.11 -10.22
C LEU A 3 -26.66 -1.03 -9.63
N GLY A 4 -25.34 -0.95 -9.84
CA GLY A 4 -24.27 -1.80 -9.28
C GLY A 4 -24.51 -3.28 -9.49
N TYR A 5 -25.34 -3.87 -8.63
CA TYR A 5 -25.74 -5.26 -8.63
C TYR A 5 -26.68 -5.67 -9.76
N ALA A 6 -27.70 -4.87 -10.08
CA ALA A 6 -28.72 -5.30 -11.06
C ALA A 6 -28.14 -5.52 -12.47
N GLU A 7 -27.07 -4.81 -12.79
CA GLU A 7 -26.32 -4.92 -14.05
C GLU A 7 -25.36 -6.12 -14.06
N LYS A 8 -25.00 -6.68 -12.89
CA LYS A 8 -24.10 -7.84 -12.73
C LYS A 8 -24.82 -9.18 -12.85
N LEU A 9 -26.14 -9.20 -12.66
CA LEU A 9 -26.94 -10.42 -12.77
C LEU A 9 -26.94 -10.98 -14.20
N SER A 10 -26.98 -12.31 -14.31
CA SER A 10 -27.19 -12.96 -15.60
C SER A 10 -28.50 -12.47 -16.24
N PHE A 11 -28.59 -12.42 -17.58
CA PHE A 11 -29.84 -12.01 -18.21
C PHE A 11 -30.95 -13.05 -17.97
N LYS A 12 -32.11 -12.59 -17.52
CA LYS A 12 -33.30 -13.43 -17.35
C LYS A 12 -34.55 -12.69 -17.82
N GLU A 13 -35.29 -13.30 -18.73
CA GLU A 13 -36.51 -12.73 -19.30
C GLU A 13 -37.68 -12.75 -18.30
N ASP A 14 -37.85 -13.88 -17.58
CA ASP A 14 -38.83 -14.00 -16.50
C ASP A 14 -38.13 -13.94 -15.14
N VAL A 15 -38.13 -12.76 -14.54
CA VAL A 15 -37.61 -12.53 -13.17
C VAL A 15 -38.55 -13.05 -12.07
N GLY A 16 -39.64 -13.74 -12.43
CA GLY A 16 -40.67 -14.30 -11.56
C GLY A 16 -41.55 -13.24 -10.90
N GLY A 17 -42.82 -13.57 -10.61
CA GLY A 17 -43.76 -12.65 -9.95
C GLY A 17 -44.35 -11.57 -10.88
N SER A 18 -45.15 -10.65 -10.32
CA SER A 18 -45.71 -9.50 -11.02
C SER A 18 -44.78 -8.28 -10.96
N LEU A 19 -44.80 -7.51 -12.05
CA LEU A 19 -44.04 -6.27 -12.23
C LEU A 19 -44.99 -5.11 -12.51
N GLY A 20 -44.65 -3.92 -12.03
CA GLY A 20 -45.41 -2.70 -12.30
C GLY A 20 -46.77 -2.63 -11.59
N ALA A 21 -46.95 -3.36 -10.49
CA ALA A 21 -48.19 -3.29 -9.72
C ALA A 21 -48.41 -1.85 -9.20
N PRO A 22 -49.64 -1.31 -9.29
CA PRO A 22 -49.92 0.06 -8.89
C PRO A 22 -49.70 0.27 -7.39
N GLU A 23 -49.22 1.45 -7.05
CA GLU A 23 -49.11 1.90 -5.66
C GLU A 23 -50.47 2.37 -5.16
N VAL A 24 -50.79 1.98 -3.93
CA VAL A 24 -51.97 2.39 -3.18
C VAL A 24 -51.51 3.17 -1.97
N PHE A 25 -52.30 4.16 -1.56
CA PHE A 25 -52.06 4.94 -0.35
C PHE A 25 -53.35 4.97 0.47
N ASP A 26 -53.25 4.57 1.73
CA ASP A 26 -54.36 4.69 2.69
C ASP A 26 -54.67 6.17 2.94
N ALA A 27 -55.95 6.49 3.20
CA ALA A 27 -56.30 7.86 3.57
C ALA A 27 -55.65 8.24 4.91
N ALA A 28 -55.35 9.53 5.13
CA ALA A 28 -54.63 9.98 6.32
C ALA A 28 -55.29 9.52 7.65
N THR A 29 -56.62 9.47 7.70
CA THR A 29 -57.38 8.97 8.86
C THR A 29 -57.23 7.46 9.05
N GLU A 30 -57.22 6.68 7.97
CA GLU A 30 -57.05 5.22 8.01
C GLU A 30 -55.61 4.85 8.38
N LEU A 31 -54.64 5.62 7.89
CA LEU A 31 -53.23 5.48 8.24
C LEU A 31 -53.00 5.73 9.74
N ALA A 32 -53.58 6.80 10.30
CA ALA A 32 -53.48 7.09 11.73
C ALA A 32 -54.06 5.95 12.59
N GLN A 33 -55.25 5.45 12.26
CA GLN A 33 -55.87 4.31 12.95
C GLN A 33 -55.03 3.03 12.83
N SER A 34 -54.44 2.80 11.65
CA SER A 34 -53.58 1.65 11.41
C SER A 34 -52.28 1.73 12.22
N ILE A 35 -51.71 2.92 12.38
CA ILE A 35 -50.55 3.18 13.24
C ILE A 35 -50.90 2.93 14.70
N GLU A 36 -52.04 3.41 15.20
CA GLU A 36 -52.51 3.13 16.57
C GLU A 36 -52.65 1.63 16.84
N LYS A 37 -53.26 0.90 15.89
CA LYS A 37 -53.38 -0.55 16.00
C LYS A 37 -52.01 -1.24 15.92
N LEU A 38 -51.09 -0.74 15.10
CA LEU A 38 -49.71 -1.26 15.04
C LEU A 38 -48.97 -1.05 16.37
N ILE A 39 -49.12 0.12 17.00
CA ILE A 39 -48.57 0.41 18.32
C ILE A 39 -49.08 -0.60 19.34
N GLN A 40 -50.38 -0.91 19.35
CA GLN A 40 -50.93 -1.93 20.22
C GLN A 40 -50.31 -3.31 19.96
N LEU A 41 -50.25 -3.74 18.69
CA LEU A 41 -49.68 -5.04 18.33
C LEU A 41 -48.22 -5.18 18.75
N VAL A 42 -47.39 -4.14 18.53
CA VAL A 42 -45.97 -4.12 18.93
C VAL A 42 -45.82 -4.03 20.45
N SER A 43 -46.75 -3.36 21.13
CA SER A 43 -46.77 -3.27 22.60
C SER A 43 -47.04 -4.62 23.25
N GLU A 44 -48.01 -5.37 22.72
CA GLU A 44 -48.42 -6.70 23.22
C GLU A 44 -47.46 -7.83 22.83
N ALA A 45 -46.75 -7.69 21.70
CA ALA A 45 -45.85 -8.73 21.20
C ALA A 45 -44.63 -8.93 22.11
N ARG A 46 -44.30 -10.20 22.37
CA ARG A 46 -43.12 -10.63 23.14
C ARG A 46 -41.96 -11.05 22.24
N SER A 47 -42.24 -11.47 21.01
CA SER A 47 -41.25 -11.96 20.06
C SER A 47 -41.62 -11.56 18.64
N ILE A 48 -41.05 -10.44 18.20
CA ILE A 48 -41.27 -9.89 16.86
C ILE A 48 -40.20 -10.42 15.91
N ILE A 49 -40.60 -10.74 14.68
CA ILE A 49 -39.69 -10.91 13.54
C ILE A 49 -40.02 -9.88 12.46
N ALA A 50 -39.00 -9.22 11.93
CA ALA A 50 -39.15 -8.28 10.83
C ALA A 50 -38.72 -8.93 9.51
N PHE A 51 -39.40 -8.60 8.43
CA PHE A 51 -39.08 -9.05 7.08
C PHE A 51 -39.05 -7.84 6.13
N THR A 52 -37.91 -7.56 5.50
CA THR A 52 -37.72 -6.31 4.75
C THR A 52 -37.39 -6.56 3.29
N GLY A 53 -37.93 -5.69 2.42
CA GLY A 53 -37.60 -5.63 1.00
C GLY A 53 -37.14 -4.23 0.56
N ALA A 54 -36.90 -4.05 -0.74
CA ALA A 54 -36.25 -2.85 -1.27
C ALA A 54 -37.01 -1.54 -1.00
N GLY A 55 -38.32 -1.62 -0.72
CA GLY A 55 -39.15 -0.47 -0.36
C GLY A 55 -38.59 0.33 0.81
N ILE A 56 -37.95 -0.31 1.80
CA ILE A 56 -37.36 0.40 2.95
C ILE A 56 -36.13 1.25 2.61
N SER A 57 -35.51 1.00 1.44
CA SER A 57 -34.31 1.68 0.95
C SER A 57 -34.65 2.78 -0.07
N THR A 58 -35.91 2.89 -0.50
CA THR A 58 -36.33 3.89 -1.51
C THR A 58 -36.11 5.34 -1.08
N SER A 59 -36.29 5.65 0.21
CA SER A 59 -36.03 6.98 0.77
C SER A 59 -34.54 7.32 0.85
N THR A 60 -33.64 6.33 0.70
CA THR A 60 -32.19 6.55 0.71
C THR A 60 -31.64 6.87 -0.67
N GLY A 61 -32.48 6.85 -1.72
CA GLY A 61 -32.06 7.06 -3.10
C GLY A 61 -31.78 5.79 -3.91
N ILE A 62 -32.04 4.61 -3.32
CA ILE A 62 -31.94 3.30 -4.00
C ILE A 62 -33.33 2.93 -4.54
N PRO A 63 -33.54 2.75 -5.86
CA PRO A 63 -34.86 2.42 -6.38
C PRO A 63 -35.29 1.00 -5.98
N ASP A 64 -36.60 0.77 -5.93
CA ASP A 64 -37.11 -0.58 -5.77
C ASP A 64 -36.99 -1.37 -7.10
N PHE A 65 -37.28 -2.66 -7.03
CA PHE A 65 -37.11 -3.56 -8.16
C PHE A 65 -38.39 -3.83 -8.97
N ARG A 66 -39.59 -3.70 -8.39
CA ARG A 66 -40.83 -4.31 -8.92
C ARG A 66 -42.05 -3.40 -8.96
N GLY A 67 -41.99 -2.24 -8.33
CA GLY A 67 -43.01 -1.20 -8.38
C GLY A 67 -43.17 -0.64 -9.79
N PRO A 68 -44.07 0.35 -9.97
CA PRO A 68 -44.35 0.96 -11.28
C PRO A 68 -43.09 1.47 -12.00
N ASN A 69 -42.14 1.98 -11.23
CA ASN A 69 -40.87 2.52 -11.73
C ASN A 69 -39.65 1.66 -11.30
N GLY A 70 -39.89 0.43 -10.88
CA GLY A 70 -38.84 -0.46 -10.38
C GLY A 70 -37.91 -0.98 -11.49
N VAL A 71 -36.71 -1.41 -11.11
CA VAL A 71 -35.65 -1.86 -12.04
C VAL A 71 -36.15 -2.92 -13.04
N TRP A 72 -36.79 -3.99 -12.55
CA TRP A 72 -37.26 -5.09 -13.40
C TRP A 72 -38.48 -4.69 -14.23
N THR A 73 -39.33 -3.79 -13.72
CA THR A 73 -40.44 -3.23 -14.48
C THR A 73 -39.91 -2.44 -15.67
N ALA A 74 -38.93 -1.56 -15.44
CA ALA A 74 -38.31 -0.76 -16.49
C ALA A 74 -37.61 -1.64 -17.54
N GLN A 75 -36.87 -2.67 -17.11
CA GLN A 75 -36.23 -3.62 -18.00
C GLN A 75 -37.24 -4.35 -18.89
N LYS A 76 -38.34 -4.86 -18.31
CA LYS A 76 -39.40 -5.55 -19.08
C LYS A 76 -40.11 -4.62 -20.08
N LEU A 77 -40.29 -3.35 -19.72
CA LEU A 77 -40.92 -2.35 -20.59
C LEU A 77 -39.95 -1.78 -21.64
N GLY A 78 -38.66 -2.14 -21.59
CA GLY A 78 -37.63 -1.57 -22.48
C GLY A 78 -37.40 -0.07 -22.24
N THR A 79 -37.77 0.44 -21.07
CA THR A 79 -37.57 1.85 -20.69
C THR A 79 -36.23 2.02 -19.97
N ALA A 80 -35.74 3.27 -19.89
CA ALA A 80 -34.51 3.56 -19.16
C ALA A 80 -34.60 3.06 -17.70
N LEU A 81 -33.56 2.34 -17.25
CA LEU A 81 -33.48 1.87 -15.86
C LEU A 81 -33.53 3.07 -14.90
N PRO A 82 -34.25 2.95 -13.76
CA PRO A 82 -34.30 4.01 -12.77
C PRO A 82 -32.88 4.27 -12.25
N LYS A 83 -32.42 5.51 -12.32
CA LYS A 83 -31.09 5.86 -11.82
C LYS A 83 -31.13 5.96 -10.30
N ALA A 84 -30.24 5.23 -9.62
CA ALA A 84 -30.00 5.47 -8.20
C ALA A 84 -29.47 6.90 -8.01
N THR A 85 -30.03 7.63 -7.04
CA THR A 85 -29.57 8.97 -6.68
C THR A 85 -28.40 8.94 -5.70
N VAL A 86 -28.02 7.74 -5.23
CA VAL A 86 -26.83 7.47 -4.43
C VAL A 86 -26.29 6.08 -4.80
N GLU A 87 -24.97 5.90 -4.77
CA GLU A 87 -24.35 4.57 -4.86
C GLU A 87 -24.54 3.80 -3.55
N PHE A 88 -24.54 2.46 -3.58
CA PHE A 88 -24.79 1.67 -2.36
C PHE A 88 -23.74 1.96 -1.30
N ALA A 89 -22.47 2.14 -1.68
CA ALA A 89 -21.38 2.50 -0.77
C ALA A 89 -21.63 3.82 -0.03
N ASN A 90 -22.42 4.71 -0.63
CA ASN A 90 -22.70 6.05 -0.11
C ASN A 90 -24.08 6.21 0.53
N ALA A 91 -25.00 5.28 0.29
CA ALA A 91 -26.34 5.31 0.87
C ALA A 91 -26.29 5.30 2.41
N ALA A 92 -27.13 6.09 3.09
CA ALA A 92 -27.30 6.01 4.53
C ALA A 92 -28.53 5.15 4.87
N PRO A 93 -28.53 4.36 5.96
CA PRO A 93 -29.72 3.64 6.40
C PRO A 93 -30.91 4.60 6.61
N SER A 94 -32.09 4.21 6.12
CA SER A 94 -33.33 4.99 6.29
C SER A 94 -33.82 5.04 7.74
N LEU A 95 -34.84 5.87 8.00
CA LEU A 95 -35.53 5.91 9.29
C LEU A 95 -36.07 4.53 9.68
N THR A 96 -36.60 3.78 8.72
CA THR A 96 -37.08 2.41 8.93
C THR A 96 -35.95 1.49 9.44
N HIS A 97 -34.74 1.56 8.87
CA HIS A 97 -33.60 0.77 9.34
C HIS A 97 -33.24 1.11 10.81
N GLN A 98 -33.14 2.40 11.12
CA GLN A 98 -32.81 2.86 12.47
C GLN A 98 -33.92 2.53 13.48
N ALA A 99 -35.20 2.58 13.07
CA ALA A 99 -36.33 2.19 13.90
C ALA A 99 -36.31 0.69 14.23
N LEU A 100 -35.93 -0.16 13.27
CA LEU A 100 -35.75 -1.59 13.52
C LEU A 100 -34.60 -1.86 14.50
N LEU A 101 -33.49 -1.14 14.40
CA LEU A 101 -32.40 -1.20 15.37
C LEU A 101 -32.89 -0.83 16.78
N ALA A 102 -33.64 0.26 16.92
CA ALA A 102 -34.22 0.68 18.19
C ALA A 102 -35.18 -0.38 18.78
N LEU A 103 -36.06 -0.96 17.94
CA LEU A 103 -36.95 -2.05 18.34
C LEU A 103 -36.18 -3.31 18.77
N HIS A 104 -35.06 -3.62 18.12
CA HIS A 104 -34.18 -4.71 18.54
C HIS A 104 -33.56 -4.42 19.91
N GLY A 105 -33.14 -3.18 20.17
CA GLY A 105 -32.58 -2.74 21.45
C GLY A 105 -33.52 -2.94 22.65
N THR A 106 -34.84 -2.96 22.44
CA THR A 106 -35.83 -3.29 23.50
C THR A 106 -35.88 -4.78 23.84
N GLY A 107 -35.24 -5.62 23.03
CA GLY A 107 -35.37 -7.07 23.08
C GLY A 107 -36.68 -7.61 22.50
N LYS A 108 -37.60 -6.79 21.99
CA LYS A 108 -38.84 -7.29 21.37
C LYS A 108 -38.63 -7.83 19.96
N LEU A 109 -37.92 -7.09 19.10
CA LEU A 109 -37.52 -7.58 17.77
C LEU A 109 -36.38 -8.58 17.92
N LYS A 110 -36.69 -9.86 17.79
CA LYS A 110 -35.74 -10.96 18.02
C LYS A 110 -34.88 -11.26 16.81
N TYR A 111 -35.40 -11.03 15.62
CA TYR A 111 -34.74 -11.40 14.38
C TYR A 111 -35.23 -10.56 13.21
N LEU A 112 -34.33 -10.27 12.27
CA LEU A 112 -34.62 -9.54 11.04
C LEU A 112 -34.21 -10.39 9.84
N VAL A 113 -35.10 -10.46 8.86
CA VAL A 113 -34.87 -11.15 7.60
C VAL A 113 -34.92 -10.13 6.47
N SER A 114 -33.82 -9.97 5.74
CA SER A 114 -33.69 -9.04 4.64
C SER A 114 -33.63 -9.77 3.30
N GLN A 115 -34.37 -9.25 2.32
CA GLN A 115 -34.23 -9.59 0.90
C GLN A 115 -33.34 -8.59 0.16
N ASN A 116 -32.84 -7.56 0.84
CA ASN A 116 -32.02 -6.52 0.26
C ASN A 116 -30.55 -6.92 0.26
N VAL A 117 -29.84 -6.49 -0.77
CA VAL A 117 -28.39 -6.71 -0.96
C VAL A 117 -27.56 -5.45 -0.68
N ASP A 118 -28.22 -4.33 -0.37
CA ASP A 118 -27.62 -3.00 -0.17
C ASP A 118 -26.75 -2.86 1.10
N GLY A 119 -26.79 -3.84 1.99
CA GLY A 119 -26.02 -3.88 3.24
C GLY A 119 -26.42 -2.84 4.30
N LEU A 120 -27.52 -2.10 4.10
CA LEU A 120 -27.92 -1.00 4.98
C LEU A 120 -28.33 -1.46 6.38
N HIS A 121 -28.84 -2.68 6.54
CA HIS A 121 -29.09 -3.25 7.88
C HIS A 121 -27.81 -3.40 8.68
N ARG A 122 -26.73 -3.97 8.12
CA ARG A 122 -25.44 -4.07 8.82
C ARG A 122 -24.87 -2.70 9.12
N ARG A 123 -24.93 -1.78 8.14
CA ARG A 123 -24.42 -0.40 8.30
C ARG A 123 -25.23 0.41 9.30
N SER A 124 -26.50 0.08 9.54
CA SER A 124 -27.28 0.67 10.63
C SER A 124 -26.76 0.29 12.01
N GLY A 125 -25.88 -0.72 12.13
CA GLY A 125 -25.45 -1.30 13.40
C GLY A 125 -26.29 -2.49 13.84
N PHE A 126 -27.20 -2.99 12.98
CA PHE A 126 -28.03 -4.15 13.31
C PHE A 126 -27.15 -5.41 13.51
N PRO A 127 -27.28 -6.14 14.63
CA PRO A 127 -26.38 -7.26 14.93
C PRO A 127 -26.47 -8.38 13.90
N ALA A 128 -25.33 -8.80 13.35
CA ALA A 128 -25.26 -9.88 12.36
C ALA A 128 -25.83 -11.23 12.89
N ALA A 129 -25.72 -11.48 14.19
CA ALA A 129 -26.28 -12.69 14.81
C ALA A 129 -27.82 -12.72 14.83
N ALA A 130 -28.47 -11.56 14.67
CA ALA A 130 -29.92 -11.40 14.66
C ALA A 130 -30.46 -11.07 13.25
N LEU A 131 -29.63 -11.22 12.21
CA LEU A 131 -29.93 -10.81 10.84
C LEU A 131 -29.73 -12.00 9.88
N ALA A 132 -30.69 -12.21 8.97
CA ALA A 132 -30.55 -13.10 7.83
C ALA A 132 -30.67 -12.29 6.53
N GLU A 133 -29.60 -12.26 5.73
CA GLU A 133 -29.57 -11.63 4.41
C GLU A 133 -29.77 -12.70 3.34
N LEU A 134 -31.03 -12.96 2.96
CA LEU A 134 -31.38 -14.13 2.16
C LEU A 134 -30.92 -14.04 0.71
N HIS A 135 -30.74 -12.84 0.16
CA HIS A 135 -30.25 -12.66 -1.20
C HIS A 135 -28.76 -12.28 -1.24
N GLY A 136 -28.08 -12.30 -0.08
CA GLY A 136 -26.69 -11.88 0.06
C GLY A 136 -26.52 -10.40 0.38
N ASN A 137 -25.27 -9.95 0.36
CA ASN A 137 -24.89 -8.57 0.67
C ASN A 137 -23.73 -8.14 -0.25
N CYS A 138 -23.90 -7.04 -0.98
CA CYS A 138 -22.91 -6.53 -1.93
C CYS A 138 -21.57 -6.13 -1.30
N PHE A 139 -21.48 -6.03 0.03
CA PHE A 139 -20.29 -5.67 0.78
C PHE A 139 -19.71 -6.85 1.56
N LEU A 140 -20.15 -8.08 1.29
CA LEU A 140 -19.77 -9.25 2.07
C LEU A 140 -19.16 -10.33 1.18
N GLU A 141 -17.99 -10.79 1.58
CA GLU A 141 -17.33 -11.96 1.02
C GLU A 141 -17.33 -13.12 2.02
N ARG A 142 -17.25 -14.34 1.53
CA ARG A 142 -17.19 -15.55 2.35
C ARG A 142 -16.05 -16.46 1.88
N CYS A 143 -15.26 -16.98 2.81
CA CYS A 143 -14.26 -17.99 2.48
C CYS A 143 -14.94 -19.32 2.18
N SER A 144 -14.64 -19.90 1.01
CA SER A 144 -15.17 -21.20 0.59
C SER A 144 -14.60 -22.37 1.41
N THR A 145 -13.48 -22.17 2.12
CA THR A 145 -12.81 -23.20 2.93
C THR A 145 -13.26 -23.19 4.39
N CYS A 146 -13.08 -22.07 5.11
CA CYS A 146 -13.40 -22.01 6.55
C CYS A 146 -14.76 -21.37 6.85
N GLY A 147 -15.45 -20.80 5.85
CA GLY A 147 -16.75 -20.16 6.03
C GLY A 147 -16.72 -18.79 6.72
N ALA A 148 -15.55 -18.25 7.06
CA ALA A 148 -15.41 -16.91 7.60
C ALA A 148 -15.91 -15.85 6.62
N THR A 149 -16.55 -14.81 7.14
CA THR A 149 -17.12 -13.72 6.33
C THR A 149 -16.35 -12.43 6.55
N PHE A 150 -16.15 -11.66 5.47
CA PHE A 150 -15.39 -10.42 5.46
C PHE A 150 -16.25 -9.28 4.92
N THR A 151 -16.54 -8.29 5.75
CA THR A 151 -17.24 -7.07 5.32
C THR A 151 -16.24 -6.12 4.66
N ARG A 152 -16.63 -5.52 3.53
CA ARG A 152 -15.83 -4.57 2.75
C ARG A 152 -16.47 -3.18 2.77
N ASP A 153 -15.64 -2.17 2.58
CA ASP A 153 -16.02 -0.77 2.39
C ASP A 153 -16.36 -0.44 0.93
N PHE A 154 -16.16 -1.40 0.02
CA PHE A 154 -16.51 -1.34 -1.40
C PHE A 154 -17.49 -2.44 -1.79
N GLU A 155 -18.22 -2.22 -2.88
CA GLU A 155 -19.10 -3.24 -3.48
C GLU A 155 -18.26 -4.35 -4.13
N VAL A 156 -18.54 -5.61 -3.78
CA VAL A 156 -17.95 -6.79 -4.41
C VAL A 156 -18.39 -6.85 -5.87
N GLU A 157 -17.43 -7.09 -6.76
CA GLU A 157 -17.64 -6.99 -8.21
C GLU A 157 -18.38 -8.19 -8.80
N THR A 158 -18.28 -9.35 -8.17
CA THR A 158 -18.89 -10.61 -8.63
C THR A 158 -20.25 -10.87 -7.97
N VAL A 159 -21.07 -11.71 -8.62
CA VAL A 159 -22.34 -12.25 -8.12
C VAL A 159 -22.40 -13.74 -8.46
N GLY A 160 -23.21 -14.51 -7.73
CA GLY A 160 -23.40 -15.93 -7.99
C GLY A 160 -22.37 -16.83 -7.30
N PHE A 161 -21.88 -16.43 -6.13
CA PHE A 161 -20.88 -17.17 -5.35
C PHE A 161 -19.55 -17.38 -6.08
N MET A 162 -19.18 -16.44 -6.93
CA MET A 162 -17.96 -16.50 -7.72
C MET A 162 -16.76 -16.05 -6.89
N GLU A 163 -15.59 -16.58 -7.22
CA GLU A 163 -14.34 -16.17 -6.56
C GLU A 163 -14.02 -14.70 -6.86
N THR A 164 -13.66 -13.96 -5.83
CA THR A 164 -13.42 -12.52 -5.92
C THR A 164 -11.96 -12.15 -6.18
N GLY A 165 -11.09 -13.16 -6.32
CA GLY A 165 -9.64 -13.00 -6.45
C GLY A 165 -8.91 -12.68 -5.12
N ARG A 166 -9.62 -12.66 -3.98
CA ARG A 166 -9.06 -12.46 -2.64
C ARG A 166 -8.99 -13.77 -1.85
N PHE A 167 -8.12 -13.83 -0.85
CA PHE A 167 -7.92 -15.01 0.00
C PHE A 167 -8.27 -14.73 1.46
N CYS A 168 -8.64 -15.80 2.18
CA CYS A 168 -8.98 -15.74 3.60
C CYS A 168 -7.82 -15.23 4.46
N GLU A 169 -8.13 -14.30 5.37
CA GLU A 169 -7.18 -13.72 6.33
C GLU A 169 -7.23 -14.40 7.71
N VAL A 170 -8.12 -15.40 7.91
CA VAL A 170 -8.16 -16.17 9.16
C VAL A 170 -6.87 -16.98 9.29
N GLN A 171 -6.19 -16.85 10.42
CA GLN A 171 -4.94 -17.55 10.70
C GLN A 171 -5.07 -19.07 10.43
N GLY A 172 -4.19 -19.60 9.57
CA GLY A 172 -4.21 -21.02 9.17
C GLY A 172 -5.16 -21.37 8.02
N CYS A 173 -5.97 -20.42 7.53
CA CYS A 173 -6.79 -20.57 6.34
C CYS A 173 -6.24 -19.69 5.21
N ARG A 174 -6.15 -20.23 3.99
CA ARG A 174 -5.86 -19.47 2.75
C ARG A 174 -6.86 -19.78 1.63
N GLY A 175 -8.08 -20.18 2.01
CA GLY A 175 -9.13 -20.48 1.04
C GLY A 175 -9.54 -19.25 0.22
N PRO A 176 -9.97 -19.42 -1.03
CA PRO A 176 -10.46 -18.32 -1.84
C PRO A 176 -11.73 -17.71 -1.22
N LEU A 177 -11.89 -16.41 -1.38
CA LEU A 177 -13.10 -15.69 -1.01
C LEU A 177 -14.05 -15.66 -2.20
N THR A 178 -15.34 -15.85 -1.92
CA THR A 178 -16.43 -15.72 -2.89
C THR A 178 -17.35 -14.58 -2.49
N ASP A 179 -18.09 -14.02 -3.45
CA ASP A 179 -19.21 -13.15 -3.13
C ASP A 179 -20.34 -13.93 -2.42
N THR A 180 -21.32 -13.18 -1.91
CA THR A 180 -22.46 -13.75 -1.19
C THR A 180 -23.80 -13.47 -1.87
N VAL A 181 -23.80 -12.69 -2.95
CA VAL A 181 -25.02 -12.23 -3.60
C VAL A 181 -25.48 -13.27 -4.61
N LEU A 182 -26.76 -13.65 -4.55
CA LEU A 182 -27.33 -14.69 -5.40
C LEU A 182 -27.47 -14.22 -6.85
N ASP A 183 -27.22 -15.11 -7.81
CA ASP A 183 -27.81 -15.00 -9.16
C ASP A 183 -29.20 -15.68 -9.18
N TRP A 184 -29.91 -15.62 -10.30
CA TRP A 184 -31.33 -15.95 -10.38
C TRP A 184 -31.74 -17.37 -9.97
N ASP A 185 -30.89 -18.35 -10.25
CA ASP A 185 -31.19 -19.77 -10.04
C ASP A 185 -30.41 -20.36 -8.85
N ASP A 186 -29.68 -19.51 -8.13
CA ASP A 186 -28.98 -19.91 -6.92
C ASP A 186 -29.94 -20.24 -5.77
N ALA A 187 -29.55 -21.21 -4.96
CA ALA A 187 -30.29 -21.56 -3.76
C ALA A 187 -30.12 -20.47 -2.69
N LEU A 188 -31.21 -20.14 -1.99
CA LEU A 188 -31.12 -19.32 -0.78
C LEU A 188 -30.16 -19.96 0.23
N PRO A 189 -29.39 -19.16 0.99
CA PRO A 189 -28.41 -19.68 1.92
C PRO A 189 -29.10 -20.50 3.02
N ALA A 190 -28.81 -21.81 3.04
CA ALA A 190 -29.61 -22.79 3.77
C ALA A 190 -29.62 -22.59 5.29
N LYS A 191 -28.52 -22.10 5.86
CA LYS A 191 -28.38 -21.86 7.30
C LYS A 191 -29.28 -20.69 7.73
N GLU A 192 -29.19 -19.59 7.01
CA GLU A 192 -29.94 -18.36 7.22
C GLU A 192 -31.43 -18.59 6.97
N LEU A 193 -31.79 -19.34 5.93
CA LEU A 193 -33.18 -19.73 5.65
C LEU A 193 -33.76 -20.58 6.78
N LYS A 194 -33.04 -21.60 7.26
CA LYS A 194 -33.49 -22.47 8.35
C LYS A 194 -33.66 -21.70 9.65
N GLU A 195 -32.73 -20.80 9.96
CA GLU A 195 -32.81 -19.95 11.15
C GLU A 195 -34.01 -18.98 11.03
N ALA A 196 -34.20 -18.34 9.87
CA ALA A 196 -35.35 -17.48 9.62
C ALA A 196 -36.69 -18.23 9.76
N GLU A 197 -36.80 -19.46 9.26
CA GLU A 197 -37.98 -20.31 9.43
C GLU A 197 -38.24 -20.63 10.91
N LEU A 198 -37.19 -20.99 11.66
CA LEU A 198 -37.29 -21.27 13.09
C LEU A 198 -37.74 -20.04 13.87
N ARG A 199 -37.12 -18.88 13.62
CA ARG A 199 -37.46 -17.62 14.29
C ARG A 199 -38.89 -17.18 13.97
N ALA A 200 -39.30 -17.30 12.71
CA ALA A 200 -40.67 -16.99 12.30
C ALA A 200 -41.70 -17.92 12.95
N LYS A 201 -41.40 -19.22 13.05
CA LYS A 201 -42.25 -20.20 13.76
C LYS A 201 -42.53 -19.79 15.21
N HIS A 202 -41.54 -19.22 15.91
CA HIS A 202 -41.65 -18.85 17.33
C HIS A 202 -42.09 -17.40 17.58
N ALA A 203 -42.15 -16.55 16.57
CA ALA A 203 -42.55 -15.15 16.70
C ALA A 203 -44.06 -14.97 16.86
N ASP A 204 -44.52 -14.15 17.81
CA ASP A 204 -45.94 -13.80 17.99
C ASP A 204 -46.42 -12.66 17.07
N LEU A 205 -45.49 -11.93 16.47
CA LEU A 205 -45.76 -10.91 15.46
C LEU A 205 -44.71 -10.96 14.35
N ALA A 206 -45.16 -10.99 13.09
CA ALA A 206 -44.33 -10.73 11.93
C ALA A 206 -44.67 -9.37 11.34
N ILE A 207 -43.66 -8.55 11.03
CA ILE A 207 -43.82 -7.25 10.39
C ILE A 207 -43.06 -7.26 9.06
N CYS A 208 -43.79 -7.22 7.95
CA CYS A 208 -43.23 -7.09 6.62
C CYS A 208 -43.18 -5.62 6.21
N LEU A 209 -42.01 -5.13 5.81
CA LEU A 209 -41.78 -3.73 5.46
C LEU A 209 -41.18 -3.62 4.06
N GLY A 210 -41.85 -2.91 3.16
CA GLY A 210 -41.32 -2.56 1.84
C GLY A 210 -41.00 -3.77 0.95
N THR A 211 -41.70 -4.89 1.14
CA THR A 211 -41.56 -6.09 0.32
C THR A 211 -42.86 -6.43 -0.39
N SER A 212 -42.75 -6.81 -1.67
CA SER A 212 -43.89 -7.30 -2.45
C SER A 212 -44.33 -8.72 -2.06
N LEU A 213 -43.51 -9.43 -1.26
CA LEU A 213 -43.74 -10.81 -0.83
C LEU A 213 -44.06 -11.78 -1.97
N GLN A 214 -43.30 -11.72 -3.07
CA GLN A 214 -43.56 -12.57 -4.24
C GLN A 214 -42.59 -13.75 -4.37
N ILE A 215 -41.31 -13.54 -4.03
CA ILE A 215 -40.23 -14.48 -4.36
C ILE A 215 -40.15 -15.63 -3.37
N ARG A 216 -40.33 -16.85 -3.88
CA ARG A 216 -40.27 -18.09 -3.10
C ARG A 216 -38.83 -18.59 -2.98
N PRO A 217 -38.47 -19.26 -1.86
CA PRO A 217 -39.32 -19.54 -0.71
C PRO A 217 -39.43 -18.37 0.30
N ALA A 218 -38.64 -17.30 0.14
CA ALA A 218 -38.54 -16.20 1.12
C ALA A 218 -39.89 -15.56 1.50
N CYS A 219 -40.79 -15.34 0.53
CA CYS A 219 -42.09 -14.72 0.77
C CYS A 219 -43.01 -15.50 1.71
N ASN A 220 -42.78 -16.81 1.87
CA ASN A 220 -43.58 -17.66 2.76
C ASN A 220 -43.10 -17.61 4.22
N LEU A 221 -41.93 -17.01 4.51
CA LEU A 221 -41.38 -16.96 5.86
C LEU A 221 -42.30 -16.26 6.86
N PRO A 222 -42.90 -15.09 6.57
CA PRO A 222 -43.84 -14.44 7.47
C PRO A 222 -45.09 -15.30 7.75
N LEU A 223 -45.47 -16.18 6.82
CA LEU A 223 -46.61 -17.10 7.03
C LEU A 223 -46.32 -18.16 8.10
N ARG A 224 -45.05 -18.43 8.42
CA ARG A 224 -44.70 -19.34 9.51
C ARG A 224 -45.19 -18.82 10.86
N THR A 225 -45.28 -17.50 11.04
CA THR A 225 -45.74 -16.83 12.27
C THR A 225 -47.23 -17.02 12.54
N VAL A 226 -48.05 -17.05 11.49
CA VAL A 226 -49.52 -17.15 11.60
C VAL A 226 -50.04 -18.60 11.52
N ARG A 227 -49.14 -19.58 11.53
CA ARG A 227 -49.48 -21.00 11.61
C ARG A 227 -49.53 -21.46 13.06
N VAL A 228 -50.39 -22.45 13.32
CA VAL A 228 -50.44 -23.16 14.59
C VAL A 228 -49.50 -24.36 14.53
N TYR A 229 -48.71 -24.57 15.58
CA TYR A 229 -47.82 -25.72 15.71
C TYR A 229 -48.11 -26.48 17.00
N LYS A 230 -47.66 -27.74 17.09
CA LYS A 230 -47.87 -28.58 18.28
C LYS A 230 -47.28 -27.94 19.55
N ASP A 231 -46.12 -27.31 19.42
CA ASP A 231 -45.38 -26.61 20.48
C ASP A 231 -45.81 -25.14 20.65
N ARG A 232 -46.75 -24.65 19.83
CA ARG A 232 -47.25 -23.28 19.86
C ARG A 232 -48.72 -23.23 19.43
N PRO A 233 -49.65 -23.37 20.39
CA PRO A 233 -51.08 -23.50 20.09
C PRO A 233 -51.75 -22.19 19.65
N GLN A 234 -51.13 -21.04 19.93
CA GLN A 234 -51.63 -19.72 19.49
C GLN A 234 -50.85 -19.23 18.27
N ALA A 235 -51.56 -19.03 17.15
CA ALA A 235 -51.02 -18.37 15.97
C ALA A 235 -50.66 -16.92 16.28
N GLY A 236 -49.58 -16.44 15.67
CA GLY A 236 -49.20 -15.04 15.73
C GLY A 236 -49.98 -14.19 14.75
N LYS A 237 -49.61 -12.90 14.70
CA LYS A 237 -50.20 -11.91 13.82
C LYS A 237 -49.21 -11.52 12.73
N LEU A 238 -49.71 -11.10 11.57
CA LEU A 238 -48.91 -10.62 10.46
C LEU A 238 -49.31 -9.20 10.08
N VAL A 239 -48.35 -8.30 10.09
CA VAL A 239 -48.46 -6.92 9.62
C VAL A 239 -47.71 -6.79 8.30
N ILE A 240 -48.32 -6.15 7.32
CA ILE A 240 -47.68 -5.83 6.03
C ILE A 240 -47.76 -4.33 5.82
N VAL A 241 -46.62 -3.69 5.61
CA VAL A 241 -46.51 -2.29 5.21
C VAL A 241 -45.85 -2.26 3.84
N ASN A 242 -46.65 -2.03 2.80
CA ASN A 242 -46.16 -1.98 1.43
C ASN A 242 -47.11 -1.15 0.55
N LEU A 243 -46.56 -0.39 -0.40
CA LEU A 243 -47.37 0.45 -1.29
C LEU A 243 -48.20 -0.39 -2.28
N GLN A 244 -47.68 -1.52 -2.73
CA GLN A 244 -48.42 -2.44 -3.60
C GLN A 244 -49.10 -3.53 -2.77
N ARG A 245 -50.25 -4.01 -3.26
CA ARG A 245 -50.92 -5.19 -2.70
C ARG A 245 -50.02 -6.42 -2.79
N THR A 246 -50.07 -7.27 -1.77
CA THR A 246 -49.28 -8.50 -1.72
C THR A 246 -50.18 -9.73 -1.79
N GLN A 247 -49.61 -10.87 -2.17
CA GLN A 247 -50.32 -12.16 -2.14
C GLN A 247 -50.67 -12.64 -0.71
N HIS A 248 -50.25 -11.91 0.33
CA HIS A 248 -50.45 -12.29 1.74
C HIS A 248 -51.34 -11.32 2.51
N ASP A 249 -51.91 -10.29 1.86
CA ASP A 249 -52.78 -9.29 2.49
C ASP A 249 -53.96 -9.95 3.23
N LYS A 250 -54.63 -10.91 2.57
CA LYS A 250 -55.73 -11.67 3.20
C LYS A 250 -55.27 -12.44 4.45
N LYS A 251 -54.05 -12.97 4.45
CA LYS A 251 -53.49 -13.70 5.61
C LYS A 251 -53.12 -12.75 6.74
N ALA A 252 -52.59 -11.57 6.42
CA ALA A 252 -52.33 -10.52 7.41
C ALA A 252 -53.63 -10.12 8.15
N LEU A 253 -54.68 -9.81 7.40
CA LEU A 253 -55.98 -9.43 7.97
C LEU A 253 -56.64 -10.56 8.77
N THR A 254 -56.67 -11.78 8.22
CA THR A 254 -57.30 -12.93 8.91
C THR A 254 -56.52 -13.41 10.14
N SER A 255 -55.24 -13.07 10.28
CA SER A 255 -54.45 -13.36 11.48
C SER A 255 -54.73 -12.40 12.65
N GLY A 256 -55.58 -11.39 12.46
CA GLY A 256 -55.76 -10.29 13.43
C GLY A 256 -54.66 -9.23 13.36
N GLY A 257 -53.83 -9.26 12.32
CA GLY A 257 -52.84 -8.25 11.99
C GLY A 257 -53.41 -7.12 11.13
N LEU A 258 -52.57 -6.57 10.24
CA LEU A 258 -52.82 -5.32 9.50
C LEU A 258 -52.21 -5.37 8.09
N VAL A 259 -52.82 -4.63 7.16
CA VAL A 259 -52.18 -4.23 5.90
C VAL A 259 -52.23 -2.71 5.88
N ILE A 260 -51.08 -2.08 5.64
CA ILE A 260 -50.93 -0.62 5.60
C ILE A 260 -50.30 -0.25 4.26
N HIS A 261 -51.00 0.56 3.49
CA HIS A 261 -50.52 1.09 2.23
C HIS A 261 -49.98 2.50 2.44
N ALA A 262 -48.74 2.58 2.90
CA ALA A 262 -48.01 3.83 3.10
C ALA A 262 -46.51 3.60 3.00
N ARG A 263 -45.74 4.69 2.89
CA ARG A 263 -44.28 4.62 2.94
C ARG A 263 -43.83 4.10 4.31
N THR A 264 -42.86 3.19 4.31
CA THR A 264 -42.43 2.53 5.56
C THR A 264 -41.89 3.54 6.57
N ASP A 265 -41.16 4.57 6.13
CA ASP A 265 -40.64 5.60 7.02
C ASP A 265 -41.76 6.39 7.72
N ASP A 266 -42.90 6.62 7.08
CA ASP A 266 -44.02 7.34 7.69
C ASP A 266 -44.72 6.49 8.75
N VAL A 267 -44.94 5.21 8.46
CA VAL A 267 -45.50 4.24 9.41
C VAL A 267 -44.58 4.03 10.60
N MET A 268 -43.28 3.84 10.35
CA MET A 268 -42.29 3.62 11.41
C MET A 268 -42.10 4.88 12.25
N ARG A 269 -42.14 6.09 11.66
CA ARG A 269 -42.11 7.34 12.44
C ARG A 269 -43.30 7.43 13.39
N GLY A 270 -44.51 7.14 12.91
CA GLY A 270 -45.70 7.10 13.75
C GLY A 270 -45.65 6.04 14.85
N LEU A 271 -45.20 4.83 14.51
CA LEU A 271 -45.01 3.74 15.48
C LEU A 271 -44.02 4.12 16.58
N MET A 272 -42.86 4.63 16.22
CA MET A 272 -41.81 5.01 17.18
C MET A 272 -42.27 6.15 18.07
N ALA A 273 -42.96 7.15 17.51
CA ALA A 273 -43.55 8.24 18.29
C ALA A 273 -44.59 7.73 19.29
N GLY A 274 -45.50 6.84 18.87
CA GLY A 274 -46.54 6.29 19.74
C GLY A 274 -46.04 5.29 20.78
N LEU A 275 -44.90 4.63 20.54
CA LEU A 275 -44.19 3.84 21.55
C LEU A 275 -43.29 4.67 22.46
N HIS A 276 -43.21 5.99 22.24
CA HIS A 276 -42.27 6.90 22.91
C HIS A 276 -40.80 6.45 22.82
N MET A 277 -40.43 5.89 21.66
CA MET A 277 -39.10 5.39 21.40
C MET A 277 -38.29 6.36 20.55
N GLN A 278 -37.07 6.66 20.97
CA GLN A 278 -36.13 7.42 20.15
C GLN A 278 -35.57 6.54 19.04
N VAL A 279 -35.60 7.06 17.81
CA VAL A 279 -34.90 6.46 16.67
C VAL A 279 -33.45 6.95 16.72
N PRO A 280 -32.45 6.06 16.80
CA PRO A 280 -31.05 6.45 16.79
C PRO A 280 -30.73 7.20 15.49
N GLU A 281 -29.98 8.29 15.62
CA GLU A 281 -29.45 9.01 14.47
C GLU A 281 -28.32 8.19 13.83
N TYR A 282 -28.42 7.92 12.53
CA TYR A 282 -27.30 7.35 11.81
C TYR A 282 -26.19 8.39 11.65
N LYS A 283 -25.04 8.12 12.26
CA LYS A 283 -23.83 8.93 12.09
C LYS A 283 -22.81 8.12 11.29
N ARG A 284 -22.56 8.56 10.05
CA ARG A 284 -21.46 8.01 9.25
C ARG A 284 -20.14 8.52 9.82
N LEU A 285 -19.48 7.68 10.60
CA LEU A 285 -18.13 7.96 11.10
C LEU A 285 -17.14 7.35 10.11
N ASP A 286 -16.82 8.09 9.04
CA ASP A 286 -15.77 7.70 8.10
C ASP A 286 -14.39 7.69 8.77
N THR A 287 -14.28 8.43 9.88
CA THR A 287 -13.14 8.44 10.79
C THR A 287 -13.70 8.42 12.21
N PHE A 288 -13.27 7.48 13.05
CA PHE A 288 -13.51 7.54 14.49
C PHE A 288 -12.18 7.74 15.22
N VAL A 289 -12.14 8.75 16.08
CA VAL A 289 -11.04 8.97 17.02
C VAL A 289 -11.36 8.13 18.25
N LEU A 290 -10.57 7.09 18.49
CA LEU A 290 -10.72 6.25 19.66
C LEU A 290 -9.91 6.90 20.80
N GLU A 291 -10.55 7.78 21.57
CA GLU A 291 -10.00 8.28 22.83
C GLU A 291 -10.13 7.18 23.89
N VAL A 292 -9.06 6.40 24.05
CA VAL A 292 -8.94 5.44 25.15
C VAL A 292 -8.53 6.22 26.39
N ALA A 293 -9.50 6.58 27.24
CA ALA A 293 -9.22 7.06 28.58
C ALA A 293 -8.88 5.84 29.46
N LEU A 294 -7.60 5.68 29.78
CA LEU A 294 -7.17 4.77 30.84
C LEU A 294 -7.60 5.36 32.19
N ILE A 295 -8.33 4.59 32.99
CA ILE A 295 -8.57 4.92 34.40
C ILE A 295 -7.19 5.03 35.06
N GLU A 296 -6.82 6.25 35.45
CA GLU A 296 -5.53 6.54 36.09
C GLU A 296 -5.48 5.88 37.47
N GLN A 297 -4.76 4.76 37.55
CA GLN A 297 -3.89 4.52 38.69
C GLN A 297 -2.48 4.93 38.28
N GLU A 298 -1.91 5.87 39.04
CA GLU A 298 -0.62 6.47 38.79
C GLU A 298 0.52 5.44 38.60
N ALA A 299 1.46 5.81 37.72
CA ALA A 299 2.81 5.27 37.52
C ALA A 299 3.02 4.04 36.61
N LYS A 300 2.97 4.27 35.28
CA LYS A 300 4.11 4.19 34.32
C LYS A 300 3.59 4.22 32.87
N ARG A 301 4.01 5.23 32.08
CA ARG A 301 3.80 5.26 30.62
C ARG A 301 4.42 4.01 30.00
N VAL A 302 3.60 3.06 29.55
CA VAL A 302 4.08 1.98 28.68
C VAL A 302 4.28 2.59 27.30
N LYS A 303 5.52 2.97 26.96
CA LYS A 303 5.91 3.30 25.59
C LYS A 303 5.53 2.11 24.71
N SER A 304 4.65 2.31 23.73
CA SER A 304 4.48 1.31 22.65
C SER A 304 5.82 1.25 21.91
N PRO A 305 6.51 0.10 21.91
CA PRO A 305 7.84 0.03 21.37
C PRO A 305 7.82 0.18 19.84
N MET A 306 8.68 1.05 19.32
CA MET A 306 8.77 1.39 17.90
C MET A 306 10.16 1.08 17.35
N THR A 307 10.22 0.65 16.10
CA THR A 307 11.43 0.50 15.27
C THR A 307 12.05 1.87 14.97
N MET A 308 13.27 1.90 14.42
CA MET A 308 13.91 3.17 14.06
C MET A 308 13.09 3.97 13.06
N THR A 309 12.60 3.31 12.00
CA THR A 309 11.78 3.95 10.96
C THR A 309 10.50 4.54 11.55
N GLU A 310 9.79 3.80 12.41
CA GLU A 310 8.59 4.31 13.07
C GLU A 310 8.88 5.53 13.95
N LYS A 311 9.94 5.49 14.76
CA LYS A 311 10.30 6.63 15.61
C LYS A 311 10.71 7.87 14.83
N ILE A 312 11.48 7.71 13.75
CA ILE A 312 11.86 8.83 12.89
C ILE A 312 10.60 9.46 12.29
N ILE A 313 9.69 8.66 11.74
CA ILE A 313 8.44 9.17 11.18
C ILE A 313 7.57 9.85 12.26
N ALA A 314 7.47 9.26 13.46
CA ALA A 314 6.76 9.85 14.58
C ALA A 314 7.32 11.23 14.95
N ASN A 315 8.66 11.35 15.10
CA ASN A 315 9.36 12.61 15.38
C ASN A 315 9.14 13.68 14.29
N HIS A 316 8.87 13.26 13.05
CA HIS A 316 8.62 14.14 11.90
C HIS A 316 7.13 14.32 11.61
N SER A 317 6.25 13.94 12.54
CA SER A 317 4.81 14.09 12.41
C SER A 317 4.20 14.81 13.62
N ASP A 318 2.89 14.96 13.62
CA ASP A 318 2.12 15.44 14.78
C ASP A 318 1.70 14.28 15.72
N SER A 319 2.16 13.05 15.43
CA SER A 319 1.86 11.84 16.19
C SER A 319 3.08 11.37 16.99
N SER A 320 2.92 11.22 18.30
CA SER A 320 3.98 10.70 19.19
C SER A 320 4.22 9.19 19.07
N VAL A 321 3.30 8.47 18.42
CA VAL A 321 3.39 7.03 18.12
C VAL A 321 2.81 6.81 16.72
N VAL A 322 3.52 6.04 15.90
CA VAL A 322 3.04 5.59 14.59
C VAL A 322 3.05 4.07 14.50
N ARG A 323 2.32 3.50 13.54
CA ARG A 323 2.23 2.05 13.32
C ARG A 323 2.32 1.74 11.83
N PRO A 324 2.79 0.54 11.45
CA PRO A 324 2.83 0.14 10.05
C PRO A 324 1.44 0.18 9.43
N GLY A 325 1.37 0.68 8.20
CA GLY A 325 0.12 0.83 7.47
C GLY A 325 -0.61 2.16 7.67
N SER A 326 -0.29 2.92 8.72
CA SER A 326 -0.84 4.26 8.93
C SER A 326 -0.34 5.24 7.86
N ASN A 327 -1.22 6.13 7.39
CA ASN A 327 -0.84 7.25 6.54
C ASN A 327 -0.54 8.48 7.40
N ILE A 328 0.71 8.97 7.36
CA ILE A 328 1.23 10.02 8.23
C ILE A 328 1.79 11.16 7.38
N TRP A 329 1.33 12.38 7.65
CA TRP A 329 1.99 13.58 7.14
C TRP A 329 3.35 13.74 7.82
N THR A 330 4.41 13.65 7.04
CA THR A 330 5.79 13.63 7.52
C THR A 330 6.52 14.84 7.00
N ARG A 331 7.07 15.64 7.91
CA ARG A 331 7.95 16.78 7.61
C ARG A 331 9.24 16.28 6.95
N VAL A 332 9.75 17.05 5.99
CA VAL A 332 10.95 16.72 5.21
C VAL A 332 12.12 17.58 5.65
N ASP A 333 13.27 16.95 5.90
CA ASP A 333 14.50 17.65 6.21
C ASP A 333 15.29 18.00 4.96
N LYS A 334 15.35 17.09 3.99
CA LYS A 334 16.02 17.31 2.71
C LYS A 334 15.23 16.71 1.54
N LEU A 335 15.14 17.47 0.45
CA LEU A 335 14.73 16.97 -0.86
C LEU A 335 15.92 17.05 -1.82
N MET A 336 16.32 15.93 -2.38
CA MET A 336 17.29 15.89 -3.48
C MET A 336 16.59 15.70 -4.83
N THR A 337 17.00 16.46 -5.84
CA THR A 337 16.65 16.14 -7.23
C THR A 337 17.83 16.35 -8.16
N HIS A 338 17.76 15.70 -9.32
CA HIS A 338 18.84 15.68 -10.32
C HIS A 338 18.31 16.06 -11.70
N ASP A 339 19.18 16.06 -12.71
CA ASP A 339 18.92 16.53 -14.06
C ASP A 339 17.82 15.76 -14.81
N VAL A 340 17.56 14.50 -14.49
CA VAL A 340 16.49 13.72 -15.15
C VAL A 340 15.10 14.12 -14.65
N CYS A 341 14.95 14.22 -13.33
CA CYS A 341 13.65 14.37 -12.66
C CYS A 341 13.35 15.82 -12.23
N GLY A 342 14.39 16.64 -12.06
CA GLY A 342 14.29 18.03 -11.64
C GLY A 342 13.41 18.89 -12.53
N PRO A 343 13.52 18.83 -13.88
CA PRO A 343 12.66 19.63 -14.75
C PRO A 343 11.18 19.33 -14.56
N GLY A 344 10.83 18.03 -14.44
CA GLY A 344 9.44 17.62 -14.18
C GLY A 344 8.95 18.02 -12.80
N THR A 345 9.81 17.91 -11.79
CA THR A 345 9.54 18.30 -10.40
C THR A 345 9.21 19.79 -10.29
N PHE A 346 10.08 20.66 -10.84
CA PHE A 346 9.83 22.11 -10.84
C PHE A 346 8.66 22.50 -11.74
N GLY A 347 8.46 21.83 -12.87
CA GLY A 347 7.32 22.06 -13.75
C GLY A 347 5.97 21.77 -13.06
N ILE A 348 5.88 20.67 -12.31
CA ILE A 348 4.68 20.34 -11.51
C ILE A 348 4.51 21.36 -10.38
N PHE A 349 5.58 21.70 -9.66
CA PHE A 349 5.54 22.71 -8.60
C PHE A 349 4.97 24.04 -9.12
N GLN A 350 5.51 24.58 -10.21
CA GLN A 350 5.04 25.83 -10.82
C GLN A 350 3.60 25.74 -11.31
N LYS A 351 3.22 24.60 -11.90
CA LYS A 351 1.86 24.40 -12.40
C LYS A 351 0.81 24.38 -11.27
N GLU A 352 1.09 23.65 -10.20
CA GLU A 352 0.11 23.37 -9.13
C GLU A 352 0.14 24.44 -8.02
N PHE A 353 1.28 25.06 -7.73
CA PHE A 353 1.42 26.13 -6.72
C PHE A 353 1.44 27.54 -7.33
N GLY A 354 1.60 27.66 -8.64
CA GLY A 354 1.67 28.91 -9.39
C GLY A 354 3.11 29.36 -9.70
N GLU A 355 3.29 30.14 -10.76
CA GLU A 355 4.62 30.56 -11.22
C GLU A 355 5.37 31.42 -10.18
N ASN A 356 4.65 32.17 -9.36
CA ASN A 356 5.25 33.02 -8.33
C ASN A 356 5.41 32.32 -6.97
N ALA A 357 5.18 31.01 -6.89
CA ALA A 357 5.36 30.25 -5.66
C ALA A 357 6.84 30.12 -5.31
N GLU A 358 7.17 30.27 -4.02
CA GLU A 358 8.50 30.04 -3.49
C GLU A 358 8.65 28.60 -2.98
N VAL A 359 9.85 28.04 -3.08
CA VAL A 359 10.14 26.73 -2.48
C VAL A 359 10.08 26.83 -0.95
N TRP A 360 9.65 25.75 -0.28
CA TRP A 360 9.40 25.77 1.17
C TRP A 360 10.64 26.16 1.98
N ASP A 361 11.82 25.70 1.54
CA ASP A 361 13.10 26.01 2.16
C ASP A 361 14.25 25.78 1.15
N ARG A 362 14.85 26.89 0.68
CA ARG A 362 15.95 26.89 -0.30
C ARG A 362 17.26 26.28 0.23
N GLU A 363 17.38 26.03 1.53
CA GLU A 363 18.52 25.36 2.18
C GLU A 363 18.23 23.88 2.47
N ARG A 364 17.01 23.41 2.21
CA ARG A 364 16.65 21.99 2.31
C ARG A 364 16.48 21.30 0.96
N VAL A 365 16.61 22.04 -0.14
CA VAL A 365 16.63 21.50 -1.50
C VAL A 365 18.07 21.35 -1.98
N VAL A 366 18.41 20.16 -2.48
CA VAL A 366 19.73 19.82 -3.02
C VAL A 366 19.60 19.43 -4.49
N LEU A 367 20.34 20.10 -5.37
CA LEU A 367 20.32 19.89 -6.81
C LEU A 367 21.64 19.29 -7.29
N MET A 368 21.57 18.12 -7.93
CA MET A 368 22.76 17.34 -8.34
C MET A 368 22.63 16.85 -9.79
N PRO A 369 23.14 17.59 -10.79
CA PRO A 369 23.15 17.13 -12.18
C PRO A 369 24.27 16.09 -12.41
N ASP A 370 23.98 14.81 -12.31
CA ASP A 370 24.99 13.73 -12.42
C ASP A 370 24.67 12.64 -13.46
N HIS A 371 23.46 12.64 -14.05
CA HIS A 371 23.05 11.59 -14.98
C HIS A 371 23.50 11.87 -16.41
N TYR A 372 23.31 13.09 -16.91
CA TYR A 372 23.57 13.47 -18.30
C TYR A 372 24.43 14.73 -18.43
N ILE A 373 25.32 14.96 -17.47
CA ILE A 373 26.16 16.16 -17.45
C ILE A 373 27.36 16.07 -18.42
N PHE A 374 27.80 14.86 -18.78
CA PHE A 374 28.95 14.62 -19.67
C PHE A 374 28.49 13.95 -20.98
N THR A 375 27.74 14.67 -21.80
CA THR A 375 27.24 14.21 -23.11
C THR A 375 27.04 15.40 -24.05
N SER A 376 27.18 15.13 -25.34
CA SER A 376 26.86 16.06 -26.42
C SER A 376 25.36 16.08 -26.77
N ASP A 377 24.53 15.24 -26.15
CA ASP A 377 23.09 15.18 -26.43
C ASP A 377 22.37 16.48 -26.00
N GLU A 378 21.74 17.17 -26.95
CA GLU A 378 21.08 18.46 -26.72
C GLU A 378 19.88 18.37 -25.76
N ARG A 379 19.16 17.22 -25.74
CA ARG A 379 17.99 17.04 -24.87
C ARG A 379 18.40 16.81 -23.43
N ALA A 380 19.48 16.06 -23.22
CA ALA A 380 20.13 15.92 -21.92
C ALA A 380 20.63 17.28 -21.40
N ASN A 381 21.38 18.01 -22.22
CA ASN A 381 21.92 19.31 -21.85
C ASN A 381 20.83 20.33 -21.49
N ARG A 382 19.72 20.35 -22.25
CA ARG A 382 18.54 21.17 -21.93
C ARG A 382 18.02 20.92 -20.51
N ASN A 383 17.99 19.68 -20.05
CA ASN A 383 17.51 19.38 -18.70
C ASN A 383 18.40 20.00 -17.62
N VAL A 384 19.72 19.95 -17.80
CA VAL A 384 20.68 20.60 -16.90
C VAL A 384 20.49 22.12 -16.93
N ASP A 385 20.30 22.71 -18.12
CA ASP A 385 20.03 24.14 -18.24
C ASP A 385 18.74 24.56 -17.51
N ILE A 386 17.68 23.75 -17.57
CA ILE A 386 16.47 23.98 -16.76
C ILE A 386 16.80 23.93 -15.26
N LEU A 387 17.59 22.96 -14.79
CA LEU A 387 18.00 22.91 -13.38
C LEU A 387 18.76 24.17 -12.96
N ARG A 388 19.68 24.67 -13.80
CA ARG A 388 20.43 25.91 -13.55
C ARG A 388 19.49 27.10 -13.40
N ASP A 389 18.52 27.21 -14.29
CA ASP A 389 17.52 28.29 -14.25
C ASP A 389 16.67 28.21 -12.98
N MET A 390 16.26 27.00 -12.58
CA MET A 390 15.49 26.81 -11.34
C MET A 390 16.33 27.09 -10.09
N ALA A 391 17.60 26.66 -10.06
CA ALA A 391 18.53 26.94 -8.97
C ALA A 391 18.69 28.45 -8.76
N LYS A 392 18.86 29.21 -9.86
CA LYS A 392 18.93 30.67 -9.83
C LYS A 392 17.60 31.31 -9.42
N ARG A 393 16.49 30.88 -10.02
CA ARG A 393 15.14 31.42 -9.77
C ARG A 393 14.76 31.34 -8.29
N TYR A 394 14.95 30.19 -7.68
CA TYR A 394 14.57 29.92 -6.29
C TYR A 394 15.72 30.13 -5.30
N ASN A 395 16.87 30.65 -5.77
CA ASN A 395 18.05 30.93 -4.96
C ASN A 395 18.47 29.72 -4.09
N ILE A 396 18.49 28.54 -4.71
CA ILE A 396 18.80 27.26 -4.05
C ILE A 396 20.27 27.27 -3.64
N LYS A 397 20.53 27.07 -2.35
CA LYS A 397 21.88 27.14 -1.76
C LYS A 397 22.78 25.99 -2.23
N TYR A 398 22.23 24.79 -2.34
CA TYR A 398 22.98 23.57 -2.61
C TYR A 398 22.75 23.11 -4.05
N PHE A 399 23.55 23.65 -4.98
CA PHE A 399 23.55 23.27 -6.39
C PHE A 399 24.97 22.89 -6.84
N TYR A 400 25.17 21.61 -7.15
CA TYR A 400 26.49 21.01 -7.37
C TYR A 400 26.73 20.70 -8.85
N ASP A 401 26.86 21.76 -9.66
CA ASP A 401 27.01 21.69 -11.11
C ASP A 401 28.43 22.04 -11.57
N ILE A 402 28.75 21.71 -12.83
CA ILE A 402 29.99 22.16 -13.46
C ILE A 402 29.91 23.65 -13.80
N THR A 403 30.90 24.42 -13.33
CA THR A 403 31.09 25.84 -13.69
C THR A 403 31.81 26.06 -15.03
N ASP A 404 32.83 25.24 -15.37
CA ASP A 404 33.47 25.23 -16.69
C ASP A 404 32.86 24.13 -17.59
N ARG A 405 32.36 24.53 -18.77
CA ARG A 405 31.67 23.68 -19.75
C ARG A 405 32.43 23.54 -21.07
N SER A 406 33.64 24.11 -21.17
CA SER A 406 34.40 24.15 -22.43
C SER A 406 34.90 22.78 -22.87
N ASP A 407 35.12 21.86 -21.92
CA ASP A 407 35.66 20.52 -22.16
C ASP A 407 34.90 19.38 -21.44
N PHE A 408 33.79 19.71 -20.75
CA PHE A 408 32.98 18.76 -19.97
C PHE A 408 33.78 17.92 -18.96
N ARG A 409 34.81 18.50 -18.33
CA ARG A 409 35.49 17.89 -17.18
C ARG A 409 34.90 18.35 -15.85
N ALA A 410 34.99 17.50 -14.83
CA ALA A 410 34.62 17.88 -13.47
C ALA A 410 35.50 19.02 -12.96
N ASN A 411 34.89 19.99 -12.28
CA ASN A 411 35.56 21.10 -11.60
C ASN A 411 35.24 21.05 -10.08
N PRO A 412 35.83 21.93 -9.24
CA PRO A 412 35.71 21.82 -7.78
C PRO A 412 34.29 21.91 -7.22
N ASP A 413 33.37 22.57 -7.95
CA ASP A 413 31.97 22.74 -7.54
C ASP A 413 31.13 21.48 -7.83
N TYR A 414 31.55 20.67 -8.79
CA TYR A 414 30.92 19.40 -9.14
C TYR A 414 31.31 18.29 -8.16
N LYS A 415 30.31 17.61 -7.61
CA LYS A 415 30.51 16.60 -6.54
C LYS A 415 30.29 15.16 -6.97
N GLY A 416 29.95 14.92 -8.23
CA GLY A 416 29.81 13.57 -8.78
C GLY A 416 28.46 12.91 -8.48
N VAL A 417 28.51 11.60 -8.24
CA VAL A 417 27.33 10.74 -8.09
C VAL A 417 26.52 11.11 -6.86
N CYS A 418 25.22 11.41 -7.07
CA CYS A 418 24.35 12.05 -6.09
C CYS A 418 24.42 11.48 -4.66
N HIS A 419 24.24 10.17 -4.48
CA HIS A 419 24.17 9.56 -3.13
C HIS A 419 25.50 9.52 -2.38
N VAL A 420 26.62 9.52 -3.10
CA VAL A 420 27.96 9.63 -2.49
C VAL A 420 28.24 11.09 -2.13
N ALA A 421 27.90 12.00 -3.04
CA ALA A 421 28.06 13.44 -2.84
C ALA A 421 27.19 13.96 -1.68
N LEU A 422 25.95 13.47 -1.52
CA LEU A 422 25.09 13.81 -0.39
C LEU A 422 25.75 13.49 0.96
N ALA A 423 26.41 12.33 1.06
CA ALA A 423 27.15 11.95 2.26
C ALA A 423 28.41 12.81 2.45
N GLN A 424 29.20 13.00 1.40
CA GLN A 424 30.47 13.73 1.44
C GLN A 424 30.31 15.22 1.76
N GLU A 425 29.21 15.82 1.32
CA GLU A 425 28.89 17.24 1.55
C GLU A 425 28.04 17.46 2.82
N GLY A 426 27.84 16.43 3.65
CA GLY A 426 27.23 16.56 4.97
C GLY A 426 25.70 16.70 4.98
N HIS A 427 25.01 16.24 3.94
CA HIS A 427 23.53 16.28 3.86
C HIS A 427 22.84 15.10 4.54
N CYS A 428 23.58 14.03 4.85
CA CYS A 428 23.03 12.84 5.50
C CYS A 428 23.30 12.90 7.01
N LYS A 429 22.28 13.20 7.80
CA LYS A 429 22.37 13.33 9.26
C LYS A 429 21.43 12.35 9.99
N PRO A 430 21.88 11.72 11.09
CA PRO A 430 21.06 10.77 11.84
C PRO A 430 19.71 11.33 12.29
N GLY A 431 18.68 10.49 12.17
CA GLY A 431 17.33 10.78 12.64
C GLY A 431 16.45 11.60 11.69
N GLU A 432 16.99 12.10 10.58
CA GLU A 432 16.25 12.94 9.62
C GLU A 432 15.43 12.13 8.60
N VAL A 433 14.51 12.83 7.93
CA VAL A 433 13.73 12.37 6.78
C VAL A 433 14.25 12.99 5.48
N MET A 434 14.73 12.15 4.56
CA MET A 434 15.20 12.57 3.24
C MET A 434 14.37 11.93 2.11
N PHE A 435 13.88 12.76 1.20
CA PHE A 435 13.31 12.27 -0.05
C PHE A 435 14.19 12.66 -1.23
N GLY A 436 14.19 11.84 -2.28
CA GLY A 436 14.89 12.15 -3.50
C GLY A 436 14.13 11.67 -4.72
N THR A 437 14.35 12.28 -5.87
CA THR A 437 13.72 11.84 -7.13
C THR A 437 14.45 10.68 -7.82
N ASP A 438 15.39 10.06 -7.10
CA ASP A 438 16.11 8.85 -7.49
C ASP A 438 15.75 7.67 -6.56
N SER A 439 15.71 6.46 -7.11
CA SER A 439 15.32 5.26 -6.35
C SER A 439 16.30 4.87 -5.24
N HIS A 440 17.58 5.19 -5.40
CA HIS A 440 18.65 4.79 -4.48
C HIS A 440 18.89 5.81 -3.35
N THR A 441 17.98 6.77 -3.14
CA THR A 441 17.99 7.66 -1.97
C THR A 441 17.96 6.90 -0.64
N CYS A 442 17.48 5.65 -0.63
CA CYS A 442 17.61 4.72 0.49
C CYS A 442 19.06 4.51 0.98
N ASN A 443 20.08 4.85 0.19
CA ASN A 443 21.49 4.92 0.60
C ASN A 443 21.69 5.72 1.90
N ALA A 444 20.97 6.83 2.08
CA ALA A 444 21.12 7.71 3.23
C ALA A 444 20.67 7.07 4.55
N GLY A 445 19.91 5.97 4.47
CA GLY A 445 19.58 5.12 5.59
C GLY A 445 20.79 4.49 6.31
N ALA A 446 21.96 4.46 5.68
CA ALA A 446 23.25 4.12 6.31
C ALA A 446 23.59 5.02 7.51
N PHE A 447 23.05 6.24 7.53
CA PHE A 447 23.25 7.24 8.58
C PHE A 447 22.16 7.19 9.67
N GLY A 448 21.25 6.22 9.62
CA GLY A 448 20.10 6.17 10.51
C GLY A 448 19.01 7.18 10.12
N GLN A 449 18.83 7.43 8.82
CA GLN A 449 17.74 8.25 8.26
C GLN A 449 16.57 7.39 7.78
N PHE A 450 15.37 7.99 7.74
CA PHE A 450 14.32 7.50 6.87
C PHE A 450 14.48 8.14 5.49
N ALA A 451 14.97 7.38 4.52
CA ALA A 451 15.29 7.90 3.19
C ALA A 451 14.69 7.04 2.07
N THR A 452 13.98 7.66 1.12
CA THR A 452 13.36 6.92 0.01
C THR A 452 13.22 7.78 -1.25
N GLY A 453 13.26 7.09 -2.39
CA GLY A 453 12.92 7.68 -3.68
C GLY A 453 11.42 8.02 -3.76
N VAL A 454 11.09 9.09 -4.48
CA VAL A 454 9.72 9.56 -4.76
C VAL A 454 9.58 10.03 -6.20
N GLY A 455 8.35 10.12 -6.70
CA GLY A 455 8.08 10.62 -8.05
C GLY A 455 8.13 12.15 -8.15
N ASN A 456 8.11 12.67 -9.38
CA ASN A 456 8.13 14.12 -9.65
C ASN A 456 6.95 14.86 -8.99
N THR A 457 5.77 14.22 -8.90
CA THR A 457 4.59 14.82 -8.27
C THR A 457 4.79 15.01 -6.78
N ASP A 458 5.29 13.97 -6.09
CA ASP A 458 5.57 14.02 -4.66
C ASP A 458 6.67 15.04 -4.36
N ALA A 459 7.73 15.04 -5.16
CA ALA A 459 8.80 16.02 -5.04
C ALA A 459 8.32 17.46 -5.28
N GLY A 460 7.45 17.69 -6.27
CA GLY A 460 6.84 19.00 -6.52
C GLY A 460 5.92 19.44 -5.38
N PHE A 461 5.22 18.49 -4.74
CA PHE A 461 4.43 18.76 -3.54
C PHE A 461 5.31 19.09 -2.33
N ILE A 462 6.43 18.38 -2.14
CA ILE A 462 7.43 18.69 -1.11
C ILE A 462 8.00 20.09 -1.35
N LEU A 463 8.35 20.45 -2.61
CA LEU A 463 8.84 21.79 -2.96
C LEU A 463 7.91 22.89 -2.45
N GLY A 464 6.59 22.71 -2.50
CA GLY A 464 5.63 23.71 -2.03
C GLY A 464 5.27 23.63 -0.54
N THR A 465 5.47 22.48 0.13
CA THR A 465 4.89 22.26 1.47
C THR A 465 5.87 21.80 2.55
N GLY A 466 7.06 21.32 2.19
CA GLY A 466 8.02 20.74 3.12
C GLY A 466 7.54 19.47 3.82
N LYS A 467 6.51 18.80 3.30
CA LYS A 467 5.95 17.56 3.87
C LYS A 467 5.47 16.60 2.79
N LEU A 468 5.36 15.32 3.13
CA LEU A 468 4.75 14.30 2.27
C LEU A 468 3.85 13.37 3.09
N LEU A 469 2.74 12.92 2.50
CA LEU A 469 1.91 11.88 3.10
C LEU A 469 2.55 10.52 2.80
N ILE A 470 3.01 9.82 3.83
CA ILE A 470 3.61 8.49 3.68
C ILE A 470 2.79 7.44 4.41
N LYS A 471 2.64 6.28 3.76
CA LYS A 471 2.28 5.06 4.46
C LYS A 471 3.51 4.52 5.21
N VAL A 472 3.39 4.40 6.53
CA VAL A 472 4.44 3.87 7.42
C VAL A 472 4.73 2.42 7.02
N PRO A 473 5.97 2.08 6.63
CA PRO A 473 6.30 0.72 6.24
C PRO A 473 6.47 -0.19 7.48
N PRO A 474 6.05 -1.47 7.42
CA PRO A 474 6.50 -2.45 8.40
C PRO A 474 8.01 -2.72 8.22
N THR A 475 8.70 -3.09 9.29
CA THR A 475 10.16 -3.26 9.29
C THR A 475 10.56 -4.73 9.35
N MET A 476 11.44 -5.16 8.45
CA MET A 476 12.16 -6.44 8.49
C MET A 476 13.50 -6.23 9.18
N ARG A 477 13.94 -7.20 10.00
CA ARG A 477 15.25 -7.17 10.65
C ARG A 477 16.21 -8.15 10.00
N PHE A 478 17.44 -7.69 9.76
CA PHE A 478 18.54 -8.50 9.25
C PHE A 478 19.72 -8.42 10.22
N GLU A 479 19.93 -9.48 10.99
CA GLU A 479 21.01 -9.60 11.96
C GLU A 479 22.23 -10.28 11.32
N MET A 480 23.34 -9.55 11.17
CA MET A 480 24.61 -10.00 10.61
C MET A 480 25.59 -10.33 11.73
N VAL A 481 25.73 -11.61 12.05
CA VAL A 481 26.56 -12.08 13.16
C VAL A 481 27.91 -12.60 12.68
N GLY A 482 28.95 -12.37 13.48
CA GLY A 482 30.32 -12.77 13.18
C GLY A 482 31.14 -11.66 12.51
N GLN A 483 32.45 -11.88 12.45
CA GLN A 483 33.41 -10.98 11.82
C GLN A 483 33.40 -11.16 10.31
N MET A 484 33.38 -10.04 9.57
CA MET A 484 33.43 -10.07 8.11
C MET A 484 34.73 -10.73 7.62
N PRO A 485 34.67 -11.82 6.84
CA PRO A 485 35.85 -12.38 6.21
C PRO A 485 36.56 -11.34 5.32
N PRO A 486 37.91 -11.36 5.23
CA PRO A 486 38.67 -10.33 4.52
C PRO A 486 38.43 -10.29 3.00
N TYR A 487 37.77 -11.32 2.47
CA TYR A 487 37.42 -11.47 1.05
C TYR A 487 35.99 -11.04 0.72
N LEU A 488 35.20 -10.62 1.70
CA LEU A 488 33.83 -10.14 1.51
C LEU A 488 33.73 -8.63 1.73
N LEU A 489 32.76 -8.03 1.05
CA LEU A 489 32.30 -6.66 1.29
C LEU A 489 30.78 -6.66 1.52
N ALA A 490 30.22 -5.54 1.96
CA ALA A 490 28.80 -5.31 2.15
C ALA A 490 27.99 -5.62 0.88
N LYS A 491 28.60 -5.45 -0.29
CA LYS A 491 28.03 -5.86 -1.57
C LYS A 491 27.73 -7.36 -1.65
N ASP A 492 28.61 -8.21 -1.12
CA ASP A 492 28.35 -9.66 -1.07
C ASP A 492 27.18 -9.96 -0.12
N LEU A 493 27.13 -9.31 1.06
CA LEU A 493 26.04 -9.51 2.03
C LEU A 493 24.67 -9.13 1.45
N ILE A 494 24.56 -7.97 0.81
CA ILE A 494 23.26 -7.53 0.26
C ILE A 494 22.81 -8.40 -0.91
N LEU A 495 23.75 -8.92 -1.73
CA LEU A 495 23.42 -9.91 -2.77
C LEU A 495 22.99 -11.26 -2.18
N HIS A 496 23.56 -11.68 -1.05
CA HIS A 496 23.07 -12.84 -0.29
C HIS A 496 21.63 -12.63 0.18
N ILE A 497 21.33 -11.47 0.76
CA ILE A 497 19.97 -11.11 1.21
C ILE A 497 18.98 -11.08 0.04
N ILE A 498 19.29 -10.35 -1.04
CA ILE A 498 18.38 -10.21 -2.19
C ILE A 498 18.15 -11.58 -2.85
N GLY A 499 19.18 -12.42 -2.95
CA GLY A 499 19.02 -13.79 -3.44
C GLY A 499 18.18 -14.70 -2.53
N GLU A 500 18.05 -14.37 -1.24
CA GLU A 500 17.21 -15.11 -0.28
C GLU A 500 15.75 -14.65 -0.33
N ILE A 501 15.52 -13.33 -0.41
CA ILE A 501 14.18 -12.75 -0.31
C ILE A 501 13.56 -12.38 -1.66
N SER A 502 14.30 -12.50 -2.77
CA SER A 502 13.97 -12.05 -4.13
C SER A 502 13.84 -10.53 -4.31
N VAL A 503 13.70 -10.08 -5.55
CA VAL A 503 13.46 -8.65 -5.88
C VAL A 503 12.16 -8.07 -5.31
N ALA A 504 11.25 -8.92 -4.81
CA ALA A 504 9.96 -8.49 -4.25
C ALA A 504 9.85 -8.68 -2.73
N GLY A 505 10.82 -9.33 -2.06
CA GLY A 505 10.69 -9.73 -0.66
C GLY A 505 10.61 -8.57 0.34
N GLY A 506 11.19 -7.42 -0.01
CA GLY A 506 11.16 -6.19 0.75
C GLY A 506 10.05 -5.21 0.33
N THR A 507 9.15 -5.58 -0.59
CA THR A 507 8.15 -4.65 -1.16
C THR A 507 7.36 -3.90 -0.07
N TYR A 508 7.47 -2.56 -0.07
CA TYR A 508 6.88 -1.63 0.92
C TYR A 508 7.37 -1.79 2.37
N ARG A 509 8.41 -2.58 2.61
CA ARG A 509 8.99 -2.80 3.94
C ARG A 509 10.25 -1.95 4.12
N ALA A 510 10.53 -1.54 5.35
CA ALA A 510 11.86 -1.06 5.73
C ALA A 510 12.76 -2.26 6.07
N MET A 511 14.05 -2.18 5.75
CA MET A 511 15.04 -3.22 6.03
C MET A 511 16.05 -2.68 7.06
N GLU A 512 15.95 -3.13 8.31
CA GLU A 512 16.81 -2.69 9.41
C GLU A 512 17.93 -3.70 9.63
N PHE A 513 19.18 -3.24 9.52
CA PHE A 513 20.39 -4.03 9.63
C PHE A 513 21.00 -3.89 11.03
N SER A 514 21.39 -5.00 11.63
CA SER A 514 21.99 -5.04 12.97
C SER A 514 23.04 -6.14 13.07
N GLY A 515 23.76 -6.22 14.18
CA GLY A 515 24.74 -7.28 14.46
C GLY A 515 26.19 -6.80 14.30
N GLU A 516 27.10 -7.66 14.78
CA GLU A 516 28.54 -7.38 14.87
C GLU A 516 29.15 -6.92 13.54
N ALA A 517 28.78 -7.57 12.43
CA ALA A 517 29.34 -7.21 11.12
C ALA A 517 28.93 -5.79 10.69
N ILE A 518 27.70 -5.36 10.99
CA ILE A 518 27.22 -4.00 10.66
C ILE A 518 27.92 -2.95 11.52
N SER A 519 28.07 -3.20 12.82
CA SER A 519 28.76 -2.27 13.73
C SER A 519 30.23 -2.08 13.37
N ASN A 520 30.89 -3.11 12.82
CA ASN A 520 32.29 -3.03 12.40
C ASN A 520 32.48 -2.50 10.97
N MET A 521 31.41 -2.26 10.22
CA MET A 521 31.50 -1.65 8.88
C MET A 521 31.83 -0.16 8.97
N SER A 522 32.61 0.30 8.00
CA SER A 522 32.75 1.72 7.69
C SER A 522 31.41 2.33 7.24
N MET A 523 31.34 3.67 7.19
CA MET A 523 30.18 4.34 6.60
C MET A 523 29.99 4.00 5.12
N GLU A 524 31.08 3.84 4.36
CA GLU A 524 30.98 3.51 2.93
C GLU A 524 30.37 2.11 2.72
N GLU A 525 30.73 1.14 3.54
CA GLU A 525 30.12 -0.20 3.47
C GLU A 525 28.65 -0.21 3.92
N ARG A 526 28.30 0.59 4.93
CA ARG A 526 26.88 0.81 5.31
C ARG A 526 26.08 1.46 4.19
N MET A 527 26.68 2.39 3.43
CA MET A 527 26.06 2.98 2.24
C MET A 527 25.79 1.91 1.18
N THR A 528 26.74 1.01 0.91
CA THR A 528 26.56 -0.09 -0.06
C THR A 528 25.35 -0.96 0.28
N ILE A 529 25.21 -1.41 1.54
CA ILE A 529 24.10 -2.29 1.94
C ILE A 529 22.75 -1.56 1.91
N CYS A 530 22.68 -0.31 2.38
CA CYS A 530 21.46 0.49 2.37
C CYS A 530 21.04 0.93 0.95
N ASN A 531 22.01 1.16 0.05
CA ASN A 531 21.74 1.52 -1.35
C ASN A 531 20.92 0.44 -2.06
N MET A 532 21.29 -0.82 -1.89
CA MET A 532 20.71 -1.93 -2.67
C MET A 532 19.40 -2.49 -2.11
N VAL A 533 18.88 -1.97 -0.98
CA VAL A 533 17.60 -2.43 -0.42
C VAL A 533 16.43 -2.27 -1.40
N ILE A 534 16.47 -1.25 -2.25
CA ILE A 534 15.43 -1.02 -3.27
C ILE A 534 15.42 -2.12 -4.33
N GLU A 535 16.51 -2.86 -4.51
CA GLU A 535 16.56 -4.01 -5.43
C GLU A 535 15.83 -5.24 -4.87
N ALA A 536 15.55 -5.27 -3.56
CA ALA A 536 14.60 -6.20 -2.94
C ALA A 536 13.16 -5.63 -2.88
N GLY A 537 12.91 -4.44 -3.45
CA GLY A 537 11.66 -3.70 -3.29
C GLY A 537 11.54 -2.95 -1.95
N GLY A 538 12.61 -2.93 -1.15
CA GLY A 538 12.67 -2.24 0.13
C GLY A 538 12.43 -0.74 -0.01
N LYS A 539 11.57 -0.20 0.85
CA LYS A 539 11.27 1.25 0.88
C LYS A 539 12.43 2.07 1.45
N ASN A 540 13.10 1.53 2.47
CA ASN A 540 14.24 2.16 3.14
C ASN A 540 15.15 1.07 3.71
N GLY A 541 16.46 1.33 3.77
CA GLY A 541 17.44 0.53 4.50
C GLY A 541 17.87 1.29 5.74
N MET A 542 18.19 0.65 6.86
CA MET A 542 18.63 1.37 8.06
C MET A 542 19.75 0.66 8.78
N CYS A 543 20.82 1.41 9.07
CA CYS A 543 21.83 1.04 10.05
C CYS A 543 21.70 1.94 11.29
N PRO A 544 21.72 1.39 12.51
CA PRO A 544 21.80 2.20 13.73
C PRO A 544 23.02 3.12 13.69
N PRO A 545 22.87 4.44 13.93
CA PRO A 545 24.01 5.34 13.97
C PRO A 545 24.86 5.03 15.21
N ASP A 546 26.17 5.06 15.06
CA ASP A 546 27.13 4.86 16.14
C ASP A 546 28.31 5.84 16.00
N GLU A 547 29.39 5.62 16.74
CA GLU A 547 30.58 6.48 16.71
C GLU A 547 31.16 6.63 15.29
N THR A 548 31.15 5.55 14.48
CA THR A 548 31.59 5.63 13.07
C THR A 548 30.71 6.57 12.26
N THR A 549 29.40 6.60 12.53
CA THR A 549 28.47 7.56 11.92
C THR A 549 28.71 8.98 12.41
N PHE A 550 28.89 9.18 13.72
CA PHE A 550 29.07 10.51 14.30
C PHE A 550 30.37 11.17 13.86
N ASP A 551 31.47 10.41 13.82
CA ASP A 551 32.76 10.89 13.34
C ASP A 551 32.68 11.31 11.86
N TYR A 552 32.02 10.50 11.03
CA TYR A 552 31.87 10.82 9.61
C TYR A 552 31.07 12.11 9.39
N VAL A 553 29.95 12.27 10.10
CA VAL A 553 29.03 13.41 9.93
C VAL A 553 29.64 14.69 10.48
N THR A 554 30.21 14.67 11.70
CA THR A 554 30.76 15.86 12.36
C THR A 554 32.02 16.41 11.67
N GLN A 555 32.75 15.58 10.92
CA GLN A 555 33.84 16.04 10.04
C GLN A 555 33.35 16.83 8.82
N ARG A 556 32.07 16.73 8.45
CA ARG A 556 31.50 17.29 7.21
C ARG A 556 30.47 18.39 7.44
N THR A 557 29.80 18.39 8.59
CA THR A 557 28.81 19.41 8.93
C THR A 557 28.84 19.73 10.42
N SER A 558 28.57 21.00 10.75
CA SER A 558 28.37 21.49 12.11
C SER A 558 26.88 21.63 12.48
N GLU A 559 25.97 21.27 11.56
CA GLU A 559 24.54 21.29 11.84
C GLU A 559 24.18 20.25 12.91
N PRO A 560 23.29 20.57 13.86
CA PRO A 560 22.85 19.63 14.87
C PRO A 560 22.05 18.48 14.26
N PHE A 561 22.12 17.32 14.90
CA PHE A 561 21.34 16.13 14.55
C PHE A 561 20.99 15.33 15.82
N GLU A 562 19.92 14.56 15.76
CA GLU A 562 19.44 13.74 16.88
C GLU A 562 19.34 12.27 16.45
N PRO A 563 20.25 11.38 16.91
CA PRO A 563 20.18 9.98 16.55
C PRO A 563 18.96 9.30 17.17
N VAL A 564 18.28 8.48 16.38
CA VAL A 564 17.09 7.73 16.78
C VAL A 564 17.39 6.23 16.74
N TYR A 565 16.98 5.51 17.79
CA TYR A 565 17.22 4.06 17.93
C TYR A 565 15.91 3.31 18.14
N ALA A 566 15.81 2.08 17.64
CA ALA A 566 14.67 1.21 17.93
C ALA A 566 14.51 0.98 19.44
N ASP A 567 13.27 0.84 19.92
CA ASP A 567 13.02 0.34 21.27
C ASP A 567 13.46 -1.13 21.37
N SER A 568 13.95 -1.55 22.54
CA SER A 568 14.39 -2.94 22.76
C SER A 568 13.29 -3.99 22.54
N ALA A 569 12.02 -3.58 22.70
CA ALA A 569 10.84 -4.42 22.47
C ALA A 569 10.15 -4.14 21.12
N ALA A 570 10.81 -3.44 20.18
CA ALA A 570 10.23 -3.13 18.87
C ALA A 570 9.86 -4.41 18.11
N GLN A 571 8.75 -4.36 17.39
CA GLN A 571 8.25 -5.50 16.63
C GLN A 571 8.68 -5.40 15.17
N TYR A 572 9.18 -6.52 14.64
CA TYR A 572 9.58 -6.65 13.25
C TYR A 572 8.65 -7.65 12.56
N VAL A 573 8.23 -7.34 11.33
CA VAL A 573 7.34 -8.22 10.55
C VAL A 573 8.02 -9.54 10.21
N GLU A 574 9.34 -9.51 10.09
CA GLU A 574 10.18 -10.65 9.79
C GLU A 574 11.58 -10.41 10.34
N SER A 575 12.30 -11.48 10.69
CA SER A 575 13.67 -11.39 11.20
C SER A 575 14.53 -12.49 10.61
N PHE A 576 15.64 -12.09 10.02
CA PHE A 576 16.63 -12.97 9.43
C PHE A 576 17.94 -12.86 10.19
N ARG A 577 18.64 -13.98 10.31
CA ARG A 577 19.95 -14.04 10.94
C ARG A 577 20.95 -14.70 10.01
N PHE A 578 21.98 -13.96 9.63
CA PHE A 578 23.04 -14.40 8.73
C PHE A 578 24.36 -14.48 9.49
N ASP A 579 24.99 -15.64 9.46
CA ASP A 579 26.34 -15.83 9.94
C ASP A 579 27.32 -15.48 8.81
N VAL A 580 27.91 -14.27 8.89
CA VAL A 580 28.73 -13.73 7.80
C VAL A 580 30.01 -14.52 7.57
N THR A 581 30.46 -15.28 8.58
CA THR A 581 31.67 -16.13 8.48
C THR A 581 31.50 -17.31 7.53
N LYS A 582 30.24 -17.69 7.25
CA LYS A 582 29.89 -18.79 6.34
C LYS A 582 29.54 -18.31 4.94
N LEU A 583 29.48 -17.00 4.72
CA LEU A 583 29.19 -16.45 3.41
C LEU A 583 30.42 -16.56 2.50
N GLU A 584 30.14 -16.73 1.22
CA GLU A 584 31.14 -16.81 0.16
C GLU A 584 30.93 -15.68 -0.86
N PRO A 585 31.95 -15.27 -1.62
CA PRO A 585 31.80 -14.25 -2.66
C PRO A 585 30.71 -14.65 -3.66
N THR A 586 29.84 -13.70 -4.02
CA THR A 586 28.72 -13.95 -4.92
C THR A 586 28.68 -12.96 -6.08
N VAL A 587 27.94 -13.37 -7.11
CA VAL A 587 27.51 -12.50 -8.19
C VAL A 587 25.99 -12.59 -8.33
N ALA A 588 25.33 -11.49 -8.70
CA ALA A 588 23.99 -11.56 -9.27
C ALA A 588 24.12 -11.73 -10.78
N ALA A 589 23.81 -12.93 -11.26
CA ALA A 589 23.85 -13.24 -12.68
C ALA A 589 22.71 -12.51 -13.43
N PRO A 590 22.86 -12.24 -14.74
CA PRO A 590 21.80 -11.64 -15.52
C PRO A 590 20.51 -12.48 -15.50
N HIS A 591 19.32 -11.90 -15.62
CA HIS A 591 19.02 -10.47 -15.76
C HIS A 591 18.25 -9.94 -14.54
N SER A 592 18.63 -10.36 -13.33
CA SER A 592 17.98 -9.91 -12.10
C SER A 592 18.96 -9.83 -10.92
N PRO A 593 18.85 -8.81 -10.04
CA PRO A 593 19.65 -8.72 -8.82
C PRO A 593 19.50 -9.90 -7.86
N ASP A 594 18.38 -10.62 -7.90
CA ASP A 594 18.12 -11.80 -7.07
C ASP A 594 18.63 -13.13 -7.65
N ASN A 595 19.14 -13.15 -8.89
CA ASN A 595 19.72 -14.34 -9.49
C ASN A 595 21.15 -14.58 -8.96
N ARG A 596 21.24 -14.78 -7.64
CA ARG A 596 22.48 -15.00 -6.89
C ARG A 596 23.13 -16.32 -7.28
N LYS A 597 24.43 -16.27 -7.58
CA LYS A 597 25.32 -17.43 -7.78
C LYS A 597 26.60 -17.23 -6.98
N LEU A 598 27.23 -18.32 -6.55
CA LEU A 598 28.58 -18.22 -5.99
C LEU A 598 29.55 -17.84 -7.11
N ALA A 599 30.49 -16.93 -6.85
CA ALA A 599 31.45 -16.50 -7.86
C ALA A 599 32.24 -17.68 -8.46
N ARG A 600 32.62 -18.66 -7.62
CA ARG A 600 33.31 -19.89 -8.05
C ARG A 600 32.52 -20.76 -9.04
N GLU A 601 31.20 -20.69 -9.03
CA GLU A 601 30.34 -21.48 -9.93
C GLU A 601 30.27 -20.87 -11.34
N CYS A 602 30.62 -19.60 -11.46
CA CYS A 602 30.55 -18.82 -12.69
C CYS A 602 31.88 -18.78 -13.47
N ARG A 603 32.90 -19.56 -13.11
CA ARG A 603 34.23 -19.57 -13.78
C ARG A 603 34.19 -19.82 -15.29
N HIS A 604 33.13 -20.48 -15.77
CA HIS A 604 32.93 -20.75 -17.19
C HIS A 604 32.47 -19.51 -17.99
N VAL A 605 32.04 -18.44 -17.31
CA VAL A 605 31.55 -17.21 -17.92
C VAL A 605 32.72 -16.32 -18.27
N LYS A 606 33.12 -16.33 -19.55
CA LYS A 606 34.07 -15.37 -20.10
C LYS A 606 33.47 -13.97 -20.11
N ILE A 607 34.29 -12.97 -19.83
CA ILE A 607 33.86 -11.59 -19.73
C ILE A 607 34.57 -10.75 -20.78
N ASP A 608 33.86 -9.76 -21.30
CA ASP A 608 34.41 -8.75 -22.22
C ASP A 608 34.79 -7.48 -21.47
N ARG A 609 34.14 -7.23 -20.32
CA ARG A 609 34.27 -5.97 -19.57
C ARG A 609 34.19 -6.14 -18.05
N VAL A 610 34.96 -5.33 -17.32
CA VAL A 610 34.78 -5.04 -15.90
C VAL A 610 34.55 -3.55 -15.68
N TYR A 611 33.55 -3.23 -14.87
CA TYR A 611 33.22 -1.85 -14.47
C TYR A 611 33.24 -1.73 -12.94
N ILE A 612 34.12 -0.87 -12.41
CA ILE A 612 34.24 -0.59 -10.97
C ILE A 612 33.93 0.89 -10.73
N GLY A 613 32.78 1.14 -10.12
CA GLY A 613 32.22 2.46 -9.89
C GLY A 613 30.76 2.42 -9.47
N SER A 614 30.02 3.51 -9.68
CA SER A 614 28.62 3.74 -9.25
C SER A 614 28.48 4.25 -7.81
N CYS A 615 27.26 4.64 -7.42
CA CYS A 615 26.90 4.94 -6.03
C CYS A 615 27.10 3.73 -5.10
N THR A 616 27.06 2.51 -5.64
CA THR A 616 27.23 1.27 -4.88
C THR A 616 28.68 0.78 -4.80
N GLY A 617 29.55 1.12 -5.75
CA GLY A 617 30.90 0.54 -5.87
C GLY A 617 31.99 1.51 -6.28
N GLY A 618 31.76 2.82 -6.13
CA GLY A 618 32.68 3.89 -6.50
C GLY A 618 33.11 4.77 -5.33
N LYS A 619 33.18 4.19 -4.13
CA LYS A 619 33.64 4.86 -2.91
C LYS A 619 35.12 4.58 -2.66
N THR A 620 35.71 5.26 -1.68
CA THR A 620 37.15 5.17 -1.37
C THR A 620 37.57 3.72 -1.12
N GLU A 621 36.82 3.01 -0.29
CA GLU A 621 37.09 1.62 0.10
C GLU A 621 36.91 0.64 -1.06
N ASP A 622 35.97 0.90 -1.96
CA ASP A 622 35.75 0.08 -3.16
C ASP A 622 36.98 0.12 -4.08
N PHE A 623 37.49 1.33 -4.35
CA PHE A 623 38.69 1.49 -5.16
C PHE A 623 39.92 0.92 -4.46
N MET A 624 39.99 1.02 -3.14
CA MET A 624 41.07 0.40 -2.38
C MET A 624 41.04 -1.12 -2.41
N ALA A 625 39.86 -1.73 -2.37
CA ALA A 625 39.68 -3.16 -2.55
C ALA A 625 40.20 -3.61 -3.91
N ALA A 626 39.82 -2.93 -4.99
CA ALA A 626 40.31 -3.24 -6.33
C ALA A 626 41.83 -3.02 -6.48
N ALA A 627 42.33 -1.88 -5.98
CA ALA A 627 43.75 -1.52 -6.07
C ALA A 627 44.66 -2.53 -5.34
N LYS A 628 44.23 -3.08 -4.20
CA LYS A 628 44.97 -4.12 -3.48
C LYS A 628 45.22 -5.35 -4.35
N LEU A 629 44.19 -5.85 -5.05
CA LEU A 629 44.31 -7.03 -5.91
C LEU A 629 45.20 -6.75 -7.13
N PHE A 630 44.99 -5.61 -7.80
CA PHE A 630 45.81 -5.27 -8.98
C PHE A 630 47.28 -5.04 -8.61
N HIS A 631 47.56 -4.39 -7.48
CA HIS A 631 48.92 -4.18 -7.02
C HIS A 631 49.63 -5.50 -6.69
N ALA A 632 48.93 -6.44 -6.04
CA ALA A 632 49.49 -7.75 -5.70
C ALA A 632 49.80 -8.62 -6.94
N ALA A 633 48.97 -8.53 -7.98
CA ALA A 633 49.11 -9.37 -9.17
C ALA A 633 50.28 -8.98 -10.08
N GLY A 634 50.68 -7.71 -10.13
CA GLY A 634 51.76 -7.23 -11.01
C GLY A 634 51.49 -7.42 -12.51
N GLN A 635 50.23 -7.61 -12.91
CA GLN A 635 49.79 -7.90 -14.27
C GLN A 635 49.02 -6.72 -14.87
N GLN A 636 48.97 -6.66 -16.20
CA GLN A 636 48.06 -5.78 -16.94
C GLN A 636 46.67 -6.42 -17.03
N VAL A 637 45.65 -5.70 -16.59
CA VAL A 637 44.21 -5.95 -16.59
C VAL A 637 43.45 -4.81 -17.27
N TRP A 638 42.19 -5.07 -17.59
CA TRP A 638 41.31 -4.08 -18.21
C TRP A 638 40.11 -3.84 -17.28
N ALA A 639 39.91 -2.59 -16.83
CA ALA A 639 38.74 -2.16 -16.05
C ALA A 639 38.46 -0.65 -16.23
N ASP A 640 37.18 -0.25 -16.13
CA ASP A 640 36.78 1.17 -16.03
C ASP A 640 36.74 1.60 -14.55
N VAL A 641 37.44 2.68 -14.19
CA VAL A 641 37.51 3.22 -12.81
C VAL A 641 37.24 4.73 -12.80
N TYR A 642 36.66 5.30 -11.73
CA TYR A 642 36.42 6.74 -11.56
C TYR A 642 37.49 7.44 -10.71
N ALA A 643 37.75 8.72 -11.00
CA ALA A 643 38.74 9.53 -10.30
C ALA A 643 38.11 10.24 -9.08
N LEU A 644 38.42 9.71 -7.90
CA LEU A 644 38.58 10.51 -6.69
C LEU A 644 40.06 10.42 -6.28
N PRO A 645 40.66 11.44 -5.65
CA PRO A 645 41.97 11.32 -5.04
C PRO A 645 41.89 10.37 -3.85
N VAL A 646 41.92 9.07 -4.13
CA VAL A 646 41.93 7.99 -3.15
C VAL A 646 43.39 7.66 -2.84
N PRO A 647 43.83 7.76 -1.57
CA PRO A 647 45.15 7.27 -1.20
C PRO A 647 45.22 5.78 -1.51
N GLY A 648 46.18 5.33 -2.33
CA GLY A 648 46.29 3.94 -2.78
C GLY A 648 47.13 3.06 -1.85
N CYS A 649 47.62 1.92 -2.33
CA CYS A 649 48.48 1.01 -1.58
C CYS A 649 49.95 1.03 -2.08
N GLY A 650 50.89 0.67 -1.21
CA GLY A 650 52.32 0.56 -1.60
C GLY A 650 52.98 1.89 -2.01
N GLY A 651 52.48 3.03 -1.50
CA GLY A 651 53.01 4.36 -1.81
C GLY A 651 52.57 4.96 -3.16
N LYS A 652 51.64 4.29 -3.87
CA LYS A 652 51.00 4.80 -5.10
C LYS A 652 49.56 5.21 -4.82
N THR A 653 48.99 6.11 -5.63
CA THR A 653 47.54 6.39 -5.61
C THR A 653 46.76 5.26 -6.28
N ALA A 654 45.46 5.12 -6.00
CA ALA A 654 44.63 4.12 -6.67
C ALA A 654 44.65 4.30 -8.20
N ALA A 655 44.58 5.55 -8.67
CA ALA A 655 44.69 5.89 -10.09
C ALA A 655 46.00 5.41 -10.74
N GLN A 656 47.15 5.63 -10.08
CA GLN A 656 48.44 5.14 -10.58
C GLN A 656 48.51 3.61 -10.64
N ILE A 657 47.86 2.92 -9.70
CA ILE A 657 47.77 1.46 -9.71
C ILE A 657 46.90 1.02 -10.88
N PHE A 658 45.73 1.62 -11.08
CA PHE A 658 44.84 1.31 -12.19
C PHE A 658 45.47 1.55 -13.55
N GLU A 659 46.15 2.69 -13.75
CA GLU A 659 46.87 3.00 -14.99
C GLU A 659 48.01 2.00 -15.24
N ALA A 660 48.80 1.66 -14.22
CA ALA A 660 49.86 0.65 -14.34
C ALA A 660 49.29 -0.74 -14.65
N ALA A 661 48.10 -1.01 -14.13
CA ALA A 661 47.36 -2.21 -14.42
C ALA A 661 46.72 -2.15 -15.82
N GLY A 662 46.66 -1.03 -16.54
CA GLY A 662 46.08 -0.98 -17.89
C GLY A 662 44.58 -0.64 -17.94
N CYS A 663 44.02 -0.18 -16.82
CA CYS A 663 42.68 0.41 -16.78
C CYS A 663 42.61 1.68 -17.62
N ILE A 664 41.43 1.96 -18.18
CA ILE A 664 41.19 3.21 -18.90
C ILE A 664 41.24 4.38 -17.92
N THR A 665 41.89 5.49 -18.31
CA THR A 665 41.96 6.69 -17.48
C THR A 665 40.54 7.14 -17.10
N PRO A 666 40.29 7.36 -15.80
CA PRO A 666 38.96 7.70 -15.33
C PRO A 666 38.32 8.93 -16.00
N ALA A 667 37.06 8.79 -16.40
CA ALA A 667 36.22 9.94 -16.73
C ALA A 667 35.72 10.64 -15.45
N ALA A 668 35.18 11.84 -15.62
CA ALA A 668 34.50 12.55 -14.55
C ALA A 668 33.35 11.71 -13.97
N PRO A 669 33.12 11.72 -12.64
CA PRO A 669 32.15 10.85 -11.99
C PRO A 669 30.73 11.15 -12.46
N SER A 670 29.99 10.14 -12.94
CA SER A 670 28.62 10.30 -13.41
C SER A 670 27.84 8.99 -13.29
N CYS A 671 26.54 9.10 -13.06
CA CYS A 671 25.62 7.98 -13.04
C CYS A 671 25.32 7.37 -14.41
N ALA A 672 25.63 8.07 -15.52
CA ALA A 672 25.16 7.76 -16.88
C ALA A 672 25.23 6.28 -17.27
N ALA A 673 26.36 5.62 -17.03
CA ALA A 673 26.56 4.21 -17.34
C ALA A 673 25.60 3.28 -16.58
N CYS A 674 25.26 3.63 -15.34
CA CYS A 674 24.41 2.83 -14.45
C CYS A 674 22.95 2.79 -14.90
N LEU A 675 22.49 3.77 -15.69
CA LEU A 675 21.13 3.85 -16.21
C LEU A 675 21.03 3.76 -17.74
N GLY A 676 22.15 3.51 -18.43
CA GLY A 676 22.17 3.36 -19.87
C GLY A 676 21.91 4.67 -20.61
N GLY A 677 22.55 5.76 -20.15
CA GLY A 677 22.42 7.11 -20.72
C GLY A 677 22.79 7.23 -22.21
N PRO A 678 22.90 8.47 -22.74
CA PRO A 678 23.24 8.73 -24.14
C PRO A 678 24.47 7.96 -24.64
N ARG A 679 24.52 7.66 -25.95
CA ARG A 679 25.51 6.73 -26.55
C ARG A 679 26.99 7.09 -26.31
N ASP A 680 27.26 8.38 -26.13
CA ASP A 680 28.57 8.96 -25.92
C ASP A 680 28.98 9.05 -24.43
N THR A 681 28.07 8.67 -23.52
CA THR A 681 28.39 8.64 -22.09
C THR A 681 29.41 7.56 -21.77
N PHE A 682 30.34 7.91 -20.87
CA PHE A 682 31.42 7.01 -20.46
C PHE A 682 30.86 5.70 -19.89
N ALA A 683 31.53 4.60 -20.19
CA ALA A 683 31.21 3.25 -19.72
C ALA A 683 29.83 2.69 -20.12
N ARG A 684 29.05 3.38 -20.95
CA ARG A 684 27.85 2.79 -21.56
C ARG A 684 28.24 1.58 -22.40
N MET A 685 27.50 0.48 -22.26
CA MET A 685 27.61 -0.68 -23.14
C MET A 685 26.89 -0.38 -24.45
N ASN A 686 27.65 -0.09 -25.50
CA ASN A 686 27.13 0.17 -26.85
C ASN A 686 26.91 -1.11 -27.66
N GLU A 687 27.50 -2.22 -27.23
CA GLU A 687 27.47 -3.53 -27.89
C GLU A 687 27.03 -4.62 -26.91
N ALA A 688 26.67 -5.79 -27.43
CA ALA A 688 26.31 -6.96 -26.64
C ALA A 688 27.57 -7.58 -26.00
N GLN A 689 27.91 -7.11 -24.81
CA GLN A 689 29.07 -7.55 -24.03
C GLN A 689 28.65 -8.26 -22.74
N VAL A 690 29.52 -9.10 -22.20
CA VAL A 690 29.43 -9.66 -20.85
C VAL A 690 30.28 -8.81 -19.90
N CYS A 691 29.64 -8.18 -18.93
CA CYS A 691 30.24 -7.25 -18.00
C CYS A 691 30.14 -7.76 -16.55
N VAL A 692 31.24 -7.74 -15.79
CA VAL A 692 31.18 -7.80 -14.32
C VAL A 692 31.20 -6.39 -13.78
N SER A 693 30.20 -6.02 -13.01
CA SER A 693 29.94 -4.63 -12.62
C SER A 693 29.71 -4.49 -11.12
N THR A 694 30.24 -3.43 -10.52
CA THR A 694 29.94 -3.06 -9.13
C THR A 694 28.67 -2.20 -8.99
N THR A 695 27.91 -1.99 -10.07
CA THR A 695 26.58 -1.32 -10.06
C THR A 695 25.53 -2.11 -9.28
N ASN A 696 24.32 -1.57 -9.15
CA ASN A 696 23.21 -2.15 -8.40
C ASN A 696 22.14 -2.89 -9.25
N ARG A 697 22.09 -2.68 -10.57
CA ARG A 697 21.06 -3.27 -11.45
C ARG A 697 21.64 -3.93 -12.70
N ASN A 698 21.09 -5.09 -13.07
CA ASN A 698 21.47 -5.86 -14.26
C ASN A 698 20.29 -6.28 -15.16
N PHE A 699 19.16 -5.56 -15.08
CA PHE A 699 18.04 -5.78 -16.01
C PHE A 699 18.46 -5.55 -17.48
N PRO A 700 17.75 -6.14 -18.47
CA PRO A 700 18.10 -6.00 -19.88
C PRO A 700 18.16 -4.52 -20.30
N GLY A 701 19.27 -4.12 -20.93
CA GLY A 701 19.49 -2.74 -21.39
C GLY A 701 19.86 -1.73 -20.30
N ARG A 702 19.99 -2.14 -19.03
CA ARG A 702 20.24 -1.21 -17.92
C ARG A 702 21.54 -0.43 -18.05
N MET A 703 22.60 -1.04 -18.60
CA MET A 703 23.88 -0.37 -18.88
C MET A 703 24.04 0.08 -20.34
N GLY A 704 22.99 -0.02 -21.17
CA GLY A 704 22.97 0.52 -22.53
C GLY A 704 22.44 -0.44 -23.60
N HIS A 705 23.13 -1.55 -23.86
CA HIS A 705 22.74 -2.52 -24.89
C HIS A 705 21.78 -3.57 -24.32
N LYS A 706 20.67 -3.84 -25.02
CA LYS A 706 19.61 -4.74 -24.51
C LYS A 706 20.07 -6.18 -24.34
N ASP A 707 20.94 -6.65 -25.23
CA ASP A 707 21.51 -7.99 -25.20
C ASP A 707 22.81 -8.08 -24.37
N GLY A 708 23.20 -6.98 -23.70
CA GLY A 708 24.32 -6.99 -22.77
C GLY A 708 24.00 -7.80 -21.52
N GLN A 709 24.98 -8.56 -21.03
CA GLN A 709 24.87 -9.38 -19.81
C GLN A 709 25.69 -8.73 -18.70
N VAL A 710 25.04 -8.39 -17.58
CA VAL A 710 25.72 -7.75 -16.44
C VAL A 710 25.66 -8.67 -15.22
N TYR A 711 26.83 -9.04 -14.70
CA TYR A 711 27.01 -9.76 -13.45
C TYR A 711 27.34 -8.75 -12.35
N LEU A 712 26.44 -8.58 -11.37
CA LEU A 712 26.69 -7.64 -10.28
C LEU A 712 27.60 -8.29 -9.25
N ALA A 713 28.64 -7.60 -8.81
CA ALA A 713 29.66 -8.16 -7.94
C ALA A 713 30.22 -7.13 -6.96
N SER A 714 30.90 -7.59 -5.90
CA SER A 714 31.72 -6.74 -5.06
C SER A 714 32.98 -6.26 -5.79
N PRO A 715 33.60 -5.13 -5.38
CA PRO A 715 34.86 -4.66 -5.96
C PRO A 715 35.97 -5.71 -5.98
N PHE A 716 36.07 -6.55 -4.95
CA PHE A 716 37.02 -7.66 -4.94
C PHE A 716 36.73 -8.67 -6.04
N THR A 717 35.50 -9.15 -6.14
CA THR A 717 35.08 -10.11 -7.18
C THR A 717 35.23 -9.52 -8.59
N ALA A 718 34.93 -8.23 -8.76
CA ALA A 718 35.13 -7.52 -10.03
C ALA A 718 36.62 -7.42 -10.42
N ALA A 719 37.48 -7.01 -9.49
CA ALA A 719 38.93 -6.93 -9.73
C ALA A 719 39.57 -8.30 -9.99
N ALA A 720 39.17 -9.33 -9.23
CA ALA A 720 39.59 -10.71 -9.49
C ALA A 720 39.14 -11.19 -10.88
N SER A 721 37.92 -10.84 -11.30
CA SER A 721 37.42 -11.19 -12.62
C SER A 721 38.18 -10.48 -13.74
N ALA A 722 38.59 -9.23 -13.52
CA ALA A 722 39.45 -8.47 -14.46
C ALA A 722 40.83 -9.13 -14.62
N LEU A 723 41.40 -9.70 -13.54
CA LEU A 723 42.64 -10.47 -13.57
C LEU A 723 42.47 -11.82 -14.29
N ALA A 724 41.31 -12.46 -14.14
CA ALA A 724 41.05 -13.80 -14.68
C ALA A 724 40.60 -13.82 -16.15
N GLY A 725 39.93 -12.77 -16.63
CA GLY A 725 39.23 -12.76 -17.93
C GLY A 725 37.93 -13.58 -17.95
N HIS A 726 37.46 -14.01 -16.78
CA HIS A 726 36.17 -14.66 -16.54
C HIS A 726 35.65 -14.30 -15.15
N VAL A 727 34.40 -14.60 -14.82
CA VAL A 727 33.90 -14.39 -13.44
C VAL A 727 34.74 -15.22 -12.47
N ALA A 728 35.35 -14.58 -11.47
CA ALA A 728 36.34 -15.20 -10.59
C ALA A 728 36.00 -15.03 -9.11
N ASP A 729 36.40 -16.02 -8.31
CA ASP A 729 36.34 -15.95 -6.86
C ASP A 729 37.56 -15.16 -6.33
N PRO A 730 37.39 -14.05 -5.59
CA PRO A 730 38.51 -13.22 -5.17
C PRO A 730 39.48 -13.92 -4.22
N ARG A 731 39.07 -15.01 -3.56
CA ARG A 731 39.97 -15.78 -2.66
C ARG A 731 41.15 -16.40 -3.39
N ASP A 732 41.06 -16.59 -4.70
CA ASP A 732 42.16 -17.12 -5.52
C ASP A 732 43.24 -16.06 -5.82
N TYR A 733 43.01 -14.78 -5.45
CA TYR A 733 43.84 -13.61 -5.82
C TYR A 733 44.29 -12.75 -4.64
N MET A 734 43.96 -13.15 -3.40
CA MET A 734 44.19 -12.38 -2.18
C MET A 734 45.35 -12.88 -1.33
#